data_AF-A0A369ZL54-F1
#
_entry.id   AF-A0A369ZL54-F1
#
_cell.length_a   1.000
_cell.length_b   1.000
_cell.length_c   1.000
_cell.angle_alpha   90.00
_cell.angle_beta   90.00
_cell.angle_gamma   90.00
#
_symmetry.space_group_name_H-M   'P 1'
#
loop_
_entity.id
_entity.type
_entity.pdbx_description
1 polymer ?
#
loop_
_entity_poly.entity_id
_entity_poly.type
_entity_poly.pdbx_seq_one_letter_code
_entity_poly.pdbx_strand_id
1 'polypeptide(L)'
;MAERKVLANAIRVLSMDAVQKANSGHPGAPMGMADIAEVLWRDFLKHNPNNPKWADRDRFVLSNGHGSMLIYSLLHLTGYDLSIEDLKQFRQLHSKTPGHPEYGYAPGVETTTGPLGQGITNAVGMAIAEKTLAAQFNRECHEIVNHYTYAFLGDGCLMEGISHEACSLAGTLGLGKLIAFYDDNNISIDGHVDGWFTDDTAQRFESYGWQVIRNVDGHDPEQIKFAIENAQAEKERPTLIICKTIIGYGSPNKCNSHDCHGAPLGEAEIKAAREFLNWKYEPFVIPSEIYVEWDAKVKGAAEEQSWDAKFAAYSTAYPELAAEFKRRMSGELPANWEAESKAFIEKLQANPANIASRKASQNAIEAYAHVLPEFLGGSADLASSNLTLWSGSKPIRADHNIDGNYINYGVREFGMSAIMNGIALHGGFIPYGATFLMFYEYAHNAVRMAALMKQRVLFVYTHDSIGLGEDGPTHQPVEQTAALRYIPNLETWRPADQVESAIAWKAAVERQDGPSALIFTRQNLQQQNRTAEQLANVARGGYVLKDSAGTPDLILIATGSEVELAMKAAEVLEAEGKKVRVVSMPSTNVFDKQDEAYRESVLPRAVTKRVAIEAQLSDFWYKYVGFEGRIVGMNSFGESAPAGELFKLFGFTVENVVAKAKEIL
;
A
#
# COMPACT_ATOMS: atom_id res chain seq x y z
N MET A 1 29.10 -27.89 -14.20
CA MET A 1 27.72 -27.81 -13.71
C MET A 1 27.56 -28.72 -12.52
N ALA A 2 27.29 -28.12 -11.36
CA ALA A 2 26.83 -28.86 -10.20
C ALA A 2 25.41 -29.40 -10.46
N GLU A 3 25.04 -30.48 -9.77
CA GLU A 3 23.66 -30.99 -9.81
C GLU A 3 22.69 -29.95 -9.22
N ARG A 4 21.51 -29.74 -9.83
CA ARG A 4 20.51 -28.75 -9.37
C ARG A 4 20.20 -28.88 -7.87
N LYS A 5 20.14 -30.11 -7.36
CA LYS A 5 19.91 -30.38 -5.94
C LYS A 5 20.99 -29.78 -5.04
N VAL A 6 22.26 -29.80 -5.47
CA VAL A 6 23.37 -29.17 -4.74
C VAL A 6 23.22 -27.64 -4.72
N LEU A 7 22.79 -27.06 -5.84
CA LEU A 7 22.54 -25.62 -5.94
C LEU A 7 21.39 -25.18 -5.03
N ALA A 8 20.28 -25.92 -5.02
CA ALA A 8 19.16 -25.70 -4.10
C ALA A 8 19.58 -25.90 -2.62
N ASN A 9 20.44 -26.87 -2.32
CA ASN A 9 20.95 -27.08 -0.97
C ASN A 9 21.75 -25.89 -0.44
N ALA A 10 22.39 -25.07 -1.30
CA ALA A 10 23.04 -23.83 -0.87
C ALA A 10 22.05 -22.87 -0.17
N ILE A 11 20.81 -22.77 -0.68
CA ILE A 11 19.74 -21.99 -0.05
C ILE A 11 19.36 -22.60 1.30
N ARG A 12 19.19 -23.93 1.36
CA ARG A 12 18.80 -24.65 2.59
C ARG A 12 19.80 -24.39 3.71
N VAL A 13 21.08 -24.55 3.42
CA VAL A 13 22.14 -24.40 4.43
C VAL A 13 22.30 -22.96 4.89
N LEU A 14 22.30 -21.98 3.97
CA LEU A 14 22.35 -20.57 4.34
C LEU A 14 21.16 -20.20 5.24
N SER A 15 19.97 -20.70 4.92
CA SER A 15 18.76 -20.43 5.66
C SER A 15 18.80 -21.00 7.08
N MET A 16 19.11 -22.30 7.23
CA MET A 16 19.18 -22.91 8.57
C MET A 16 20.32 -22.32 9.42
N ASP A 17 21.47 -21.99 8.82
CA ASP A 17 22.60 -21.39 9.53
C ASP A 17 22.31 -19.97 10.01
N ALA A 18 21.72 -19.13 9.16
CA ALA A 18 21.38 -17.76 9.53
C ALA A 18 20.32 -17.73 10.63
N VAL A 19 19.28 -18.57 10.53
CA VAL A 19 18.27 -18.75 11.57
C VAL A 19 18.91 -19.23 12.87
N GLN A 20 19.84 -20.19 12.82
CA GLN A 20 20.55 -20.70 13.99
C GLN A 20 21.41 -19.62 14.65
N LYS A 21 22.18 -18.87 13.86
CA LYS A 21 23.04 -17.78 14.36
C LYS A 21 22.23 -16.66 15.00
N ALA A 22 21.06 -16.34 14.45
CA ALA A 22 20.13 -15.36 15.00
C ALA A 22 19.36 -15.88 16.23
N ASN A 23 19.39 -17.21 16.47
CA ASN A 23 18.51 -17.90 17.42
C ASN A 23 17.02 -17.53 17.23
N SER A 24 16.62 -17.26 15.98
CA SER A 24 15.31 -16.73 15.63
C SER A 24 15.07 -16.85 14.12
N GLY A 25 13.86 -17.21 13.71
CA GLY A 25 13.45 -17.27 12.30
C GLY A 25 12.80 -18.58 11.89
N HIS A 26 12.55 -18.72 10.58
CA HIS A 26 11.70 -19.76 10.01
C HIS A 26 12.51 -20.58 8.97
N PRO A 27 13.06 -21.75 9.33
CA PRO A 27 13.85 -22.55 8.41
C PRO A 27 12.98 -23.42 7.48
N GLY A 28 11.76 -23.77 7.89
CA GLY A 28 10.91 -24.75 7.22
C GLY A 28 10.58 -24.42 5.77
N ALA A 29 9.96 -23.26 5.51
CA ALA A 29 9.57 -22.86 4.16
C ALA A 29 10.79 -22.63 3.22
N PRO A 30 11.88 -21.95 3.62
CA PRO A 30 13.08 -21.87 2.79
C PRO A 30 13.64 -23.23 2.39
N MET A 31 13.61 -24.21 3.30
CA MET A 31 14.11 -25.56 3.02
C MET A 31 13.19 -26.35 2.07
N GLY A 32 11.87 -26.21 2.24
CA GLY A 32 10.86 -26.84 1.37
C GLY A 32 10.88 -26.27 -0.05
N MET A 33 10.94 -24.95 -0.20
CA MET A 33 10.81 -24.27 -1.49
C MET A 33 12.12 -24.09 -2.28
N ALA A 34 13.27 -24.52 -1.74
CA ALA A 34 14.58 -24.26 -2.35
C ALA A 34 14.72 -24.81 -3.78
N ASP A 35 14.13 -25.97 -4.08
CA ASP A 35 14.20 -26.55 -5.44
C ASP A 35 13.34 -25.75 -6.43
N ILE A 36 12.16 -25.29 -6.01
CA ILE A 36 11.27 -24.43 -6.82
C ILE A 36 11.97 -23.09 -7.12
N ALA A 37 12.59 -22.51 -6.10
CA ALA A 37 13.32 -21.25 -6.24
C ALA A 37 14.54 -21.38 -7.16
N GLU A 38 15.28 -22.50 -7.06
CA GLU A 38 16.42 -22.80 -7.93
C GLU A 38 16.04 -22.81 -9.41
N VAL A 39 14.95 -23.50 -9.75
CA VAL A 39 14.47 -23.56 -11.13
C VAL A 39 14.00 -22.19 -11.60
N LEU A 40 13.13 -21.51 -10.83
CA LEU A 40 12.58 -20.22 -11.21
C LEU A 40 13.68 -19.17 -11.44
N TRP A 41 14.60 -19.01 -10.49
CA TRP A 41 15.57 -17.91 -10.50
C TRP A 41 16.69 -18.12 -11.52
N ARG A 42 17.11 -19.36 -11.77
CA ARG A 42 18.23 -19.63 -12.69
C ARG A 42 17.77 -19.74 -14.14
N ASP A 43 16.61 -20.37 -14.36
CA ASP A 43 16.14 -20.66 -15.71
C ASP A 43 15.24 -19.56 -16.29
N PHE A 44 14.35 -18.98 -15.47
CA PHE A 44 13.23 -18.18 -15.99
C PHE A 44 13.26 -16.71 -15.62
N LEU A 45 13.66 -16.36 -14.40
CA LEU A 45 13.57 -14.99 -13.90
C LEU A 45 14.48 -14.05 -14.71
N LYS A 46 13.87 -13.03 -15.31
CA LYS A 46 14.56 -11.95 -16.05
C LYS A 46 14.89 -10.81 -15.09
N HIS A 47 16.14 -10.72 -14.63
CA HIS A 47 16.55 -9.74 -13.62
C HIS A 47 18.02 -9.35 -13.75
N ASN A 48 18.39 -8.17 -13.25
CA ASN A 48 19.79 -7.73 -13.16
C ASN A 48 20.17 -7.39 -11.71
N PRO A 49 20.99 -8.23 -11.05
CA PRO A 49 21.50 -7.93 -9.71
C PRO A 49 22.28 -6.62 -9.59
N ASN A 50 22.91 -6.15 -10.68
CA ASN A 50 23.62 -4.87 -10.71
C ASN A 50 22.68 -3.67 -10.85
N ASN A 51 21.43 -3.89 -11.30
CA ASN A 51 20.40 -2.86 -11.35
C ASN A 51 19.04 -3.41 -10.89
N PRO A 52 18.82 -3.47 -9.57
CA PRO A 52 17.53 -3.89 -9.00
C PRO A 52 16.35 -2.97 -9.36
N LYS A 53 16.60 -1.82 -10.02
CA LYS A 53 15.58 -0.85 -10.44
C LYS A 53 15.30 -0.88 -11.93
N TRP A 54 15.87 -1.81 -12.70
CA TRP A 54 15.58 -1.99 -14.12
C TRP A 54 14.05 -2.06 -14.34
N ALA A 55 13.51 -1.16 -15.16
CA ALA A 55 12.07 -0.96 -15.30
C ALA A 55 11.32 -2.24 -15.70
N ASP A 56 11.90 -2.99 -16.64
CA ASP A 56 11.29 -4.16 -17.27
C ASP A 56 11.80 -5.49 -16.71
N ARG A 57 12.40 -5.53 -15.51
CA ARG A 57 12.72 -6.78 -14.82
C ARG A 57 11.44 -7.56 -14.47
N ASP A 58 11.50 -8.88 -14.36
CA ASP A 58 10.43 -9.63 -13.72
C ASP A 58 10.31 -9.24 -12.24
N ARG A 59 9.10 -9.27 -11.70
CA ARG A 59 8.84 -9.00 -10.27
C ARG A 59 8.69 -10.31 -9.52
N PHE A 60 9.40 -10.48 -8.42
CA PHE A 60 9.26 -11.64 -7.53
C PHE A 60 8.77 -11.21 -6.15
N VAL A 61 7.69 -11.86 -5.68
CA VAL A 61 7.09 -11.58 -4.37
C VAL A 61 7.05 -12.84 -3.52
N LEU A 62 7.63 -12.76 -2.31
CA LEU A 62 7.54 -13.80 -1.30
C LEU A 62 6.37 -13.51 -0.36
N SER A 63 5.16 -13.96 -0.70
CA SER A 63 3.94 -13.71 0.09
C SER A 63 3.95 -14.42 1.45
N ASN A 64 4.50 -15.63 1.51
CA ASN A 64 4.87 -16.32 2.75
C ASN A 64 6.17 -15.73 3.34
N GLY A 65 6.15 -14.42 3.61
CA GLY A 65 7.33 -13.60 3.96
C GLY A 65 8.10 -14.05 5.21
N HIS A 66 7.52 -14.90 6.06
CA HIS A 66 8.21 -15.49 7.20
C HIS A 66 9.43 -16.32 6.75
N GLY A 67 9.40 -16.92 5.55
CA GLY A 67 10.52 -17.61 4.90
C GLY A 67 11.60 -16.66 4.36
N SER A 68 11.87 -15.54 5.02
CA SER A 68 12.70 -14.43 4.54
C SER A 68 14.11 -14.85 4.12
N MET A 69 14.70 -15.85 4.78
CA MET A 69 16.02 -16.35 4.40
C MET A 69 16.07 -16.99 3.01
N LEU A 70 14.93 -17.42 2.46
CA LEU A 70 14.84 -17.87 1.07
C LEU A 70 15.24 -16.73 0.12
N ILE A 71 14.56 -15.58 0.21
CA ILE A 71 14.84 -14.45 -0.67
C ILE A 71 16.23 -13.86 -0.39
N TYR A 72 16.69 -13.79 0.87
CA TYR A 72 18.04 -13.30 1.15
C TYR A 72 19.13 -14.22 0.61
N SER A 73 18.94 -15.54 0.67
CA SER A 73 19.86 -16.50 0.05
C SER A 73 19.89 -16.33 -1.47
N LEU A 74 18.73 -16.18 -2.12
CA LEU A 74 18.63 -15.97 -3.57
C LEU A 74 19.31 -14.68 -4.02
N LEU A 75 19.05 -13.56 -3.34
CA LEU A 75 19.67 -12.27 -3.65
C LEU A 75 21.19 -12.33 -3.48
N HIS A 76 21.66 -12.95 -2.38
CA HIS A 76 23.08 -13.14 -2.15
C HIS A 76 23.75 -14.00 -3.22
N LEU A 77 23.20 -15.20 -3.48
CA LEU A 77 23.79 -16.17 -4.43
C LEU A 77 23.80 -15.65 -5.87
N THR A 78 22.77 -14.90 -6.27
CA THR A 78 22.68 -14.34 -7.62
C THR A 78 23.50 -13.06 -7.83
N GLY A 79 24.06 -12.50 -6.76
CA GLY A 79 25.05 -11.42 -6.83
C GLY A 79 24.49 -10.01 -6.64
N TYR A 80 23.34 -9.85 -5.97
CA TYR A 80 22.89 -8.53 -5.51
C TYR A 80 23.86 -7.96 -4.47
N ASP A 81 23.74 -6.66 -4.16
CA ASP A 81 24.49 -6.02 -3.05
C ASP A 81 23.95 -6.44 -1.67
N LEU A 82 24.05 -7.74 -1.40
CA LEU A 82 23.71 -8.41 -0.16
C LEU A 82 24.79 -9.47 0.13
N SER A 83 25.67 -9.16 1.07
CA SER A 83 26.87 -9.95 1.35
C SER A 83 26.57 -11.14 2.27
N ILE A 84 27.52 -12.08 2.35
CA ILE A 84 27.46 -13.17 3.34
C ILE A 84 27.50 -12.62 4.79
N GLU A 85 28.13 -11.46 5.00
CA GLU A 85 28.14 -10.79 6.31
C GLU A 85 26.76 -10.22 6.66
N ASP A 86 26.01 -9.70 5.67
CA ASP A 86 24.62 -9.30 5.88
C ASP A 86 23.74 -10.50 6.26
N LEU A 87 23.95 -11.68 5.65
CA LEU A 87 23.24 -12.91 6.04
C LEU A 87 23.59 -13.35 7.47
N LYS A 88 24.85 -13.20 7.89
CA LYS A 88 25.26 -13.43 9.29
C LYS A 88 24.59 -12.45 10.26
N GLN A 89 24.14 -11.29 9.80
CA GLN A 89 23.41 -10.29 10.60
C GLN A 89 21.88 -10.43 10.50
N PHE A 90 21.37 -11.58 10.03
CA PHE A 90 19.94 -11.86 9.99
C PHE A 90 19.26 -11.55 11.34
N ARG A 91 18.16 -10.79 11.28
CA ARG A 91 17.36 -10.33 12.44
C ARG A 91 18.11 -9.45 13.44
N GLN A 92 19.28 -8.91 13.08
CA GLN A 92 20.00 -7.98 13.94
C GLN A 92 19.60 -6.53 13.65
N LEU A 93 19.74 -5.67 14.65
CA LEU A 93 19.41 -4.25 14.56
C LEU A 93 20.14 -3.58 13.38
N HIS A 94 19.40 -2.84 12.56
CA HIS A 94 19.90 -2.12 11.37
C HIS A 94 20.52 -2.99 10.26
N SER A 95 20.34 -4.31 10.31
CA SER A 95 20.79 -5.20 9.23
C SER A 95 19.96 -4.99 7.95
N LYS A 96 20.55 -5.34 6.80
CA LYS A 96 19.82 -5.45 5.51
C LYS A 96 18.90 -6.68 5.46
N THR A 97 18.92 -7.54 6.48
CA THR A 97 18.25 -8.85 6.53
C THR A 97 17.28 -8.92 7.72
N PRO A 98 16.22 -8.08 7.75
CA PRO A 98 15.20 -8.11 8.80
C PRO A 98 14.45 -9.45 8.86
N GLY A 99 13.65 -9.64 9.91
CA GLY A 99 12.97 -10.92 10.14
C GLY A 99 11.89 -11.30 9.12
N HIS A 100 11.41 -10.32 8.36
CA HIS A 100 10.55 -10.44 7.19
C HIS A 100 11.12 -9.49 6.11
N PRO A 101 10.96 -9.77 4.80
CA PRO A 101 11.45 -8.88 3.74
C PRO A 101 10.84 -7.49 3.88
N GLU A 102 11.69 -6.46 3.84
CA GLU A 102 11.28 -5.06 3.88
C GLU A 102 11.75 -4.34 2.60
N TYR A 103 10.81 -3.75 1.87
CA TYR A 103 11.09 -2.91 0.72
C TYR A 103 12.03 -1.75 1.13
N GLY A 104 13.09 -1.55 0.36
CA GLY A 104 14.10 -0.51 0.60
C GLY A 104 15.25 -0.89 1.54
N TYR A 105 15.23 -2.06 2.20
CA TYR A 105 16.32 -2.51 3.08
C TYR A 105 17.33 -3.41 2.35
N ALA A 106 16.85 -4.46 1.68
CA ALA A 106 17.66 -5.35 0.86
C ALA A 106 17.44 -5.05 -0.64
N PRO A 107 18.49 -4.77 -1.42
CA PRO A 107 18.37 -4.62 -2.87
C PRO A 107 17.76 -5.88 -3.51
N GLY A 108 16.69 -5.70 -4.30
CA GLY A 108 15.96 -6.81 -4.94
C GLY A 108 14.73 -7.31 -4.18
N VAL A 109 14.46 -6.82 -2.96
CA VAL A 109 13.16 -7.02 -2.31
C VAL A 109 12.13 -6.06 -2.91
N GLU A 110 11.10 -6.62 -3.57
CA GLU A 110 10.10 -5.86 -4.34
C GLU A 110 8.94 -5.30 -3.50
N THR A 111 8.65 -5.88 -2.35
CA THR A 111 7.58 -5.45 -1.43
C THR A 111 7.87 -5.91 -0.01
N THR A 112 7.34 -5.19 0.99
CA THR A 112 7.36 -5.66 2.37
C THR A 112 6.25 -6.69 2.58
N THR A 113 6.61 -7.91 2.98
CA THR A 113 5.65 -8.98 3.30
C THR A 113 5.80 -9.44 4.76
N GLY A 114 4.98 -10.41 5.17
CA GLY A 114 4.90 -10.88 6.55
C GLY A 114 3.44 -11.05 6.97
N PRO A 115 2.63 -9.99 6.93
CA PRO A 115 1.18 -10.10 6.98
C PRO A 115 0.69 -10.98 5.81
N LEU A 116 0.11 -12.13 6.13
CA LEU A 116 -0.21 -13.16 5.16
C LEU A 116 -1.29 -12.68 4.17
N GLY A 117 -1.26 -13.21 2.95
CA GLY A 117 -2.18 -12.84 1.87
C GLY A 117 -1.84 -11.52 1.15
N GLN A 118 -1.24 -10.53 1.82
CA GLN A 118 -0.95 -9.24 1.16
C GLN A 118 0.11 -9.31 0.07
N GLY A 119 1.07 -10.24 0.15
CA GLY A 119 2.09 -10.39 -0.89
C GLY A 119 1.51 -10.81 -2.24
N ILE A 120 0.67 -11.86 -2.28
CA ILE A 120 -0.03 -12.25 -3.52
C ILE A 120 -0.93 -11.11 -4.02
N THR A 121 -1.55 -10.35 -3.12
CA THR A 121 -2.35 -9.18 -3.50
C THR A 121 -1.51 -8.04 -4.07
N ASN A 122 -0.31 -7.78 -3.55
CA ASN A 122 0.64 -6.84 -4.18
C ASN A 122 1.09 -7.34 -5.56
N ALA A 123 1.35 -8.64 -5.70
CA ALA A 123 1.72 -9.25 -6.99
C ALA A 123 0.60 -9.08 -8.03
N VAL A 124 -0.68 -9.19 -7.64
CA VAL A 124 -1.81 -8.84 -8.53
C VAL A 124 -1.72 -7.38 -8.97
N GLY A 125 -1.39 -6.45 -8.06
CA GLY A 125 -1.18 -5.04 -8.41
C GLY A 125 -0.01 -4.79 -9.36
N MET A 126 1.12 -5.48 -9.16
CA MET A 126 2.27 -5.41 -10.07
C MET A 126 1.92 -5.93 -11.46
N ALA A 127 1.17 -7.03 -11.56
CA ALA A 127 0.72 -7.58 -12.84
C ALA A 127 -0.32 -6.69 -13.55
N ILE A 128 -1.21 -6.01 -12.80
CA ILE A 128 -2.10 -4.98 -13.36
C ILE A 128 -1.27 -3.84 -13.95
N ALA A 129 -0.29 -3.34 -13.18
CA ALA A 129 0.56 -2.24 -13.63
C ALA A 129 1.36 -2.60 -14.90
N GLU A 130 1.95 -3.80 -14.97
CA GLU A 130 2.64 -4.28 -16.18
C GLU A 130 1.70 -4.30 -17.39
N LYS A 131 0.53 -4.94 -17.25
CA LYS A 131 -0.43 -5.11 -18.34
C LYS A 131 -0.96 -3.75 -18.86
N THR A 132 -1.27 -2.84 -17.95
CA THR A 132 -1.75 -1.49 -18.31
C THR A 132 -0.64 -0.63 -18.91
N LEU A 133 0.59 -0.68 -18.36
CA LEU A 133 1.71 0.10 -18.89
C LEU A 133 2.15 -0.41 -20.26
N ALA A 134 2.15 -1.73 -20.47
CA ALA A 134 2.36 -2.34 -21.77
C ALA A 134 1.34 -1.85 -22.80
N ALA A 135 0.04 -1.85 -22.46
CA ALA A 135 -0.98 -1.35 -23.37
C ALA A 135 -0.86 0.15 -23.67
N GLN A 136 -0.41 0.97 -22.71
CA GLN A 136 -0.22 2.40 -22.90
C GLN A 136 1.01 2.73 -23.76
N PHE A 137 2.12 2.00 -23.59
CA PHE A 137 3.42 2.38 -24.14
C PHE A 137 3.94 1.49 -25.27
N ASN A 138 3.63 0.20 -25.31
CA ASN A 138 4.11 -0.64 -26.41
C ASN A 138 3.51 -0.17 -27.74
N ARG A 139 4.29 -0.30 -28.80
CA ARG A 139 3.90 0.04 -30.17
C ARG A 139 4.28 -1.12 -31.08
N GLU A 140 3.77 -1.11 -32.32
CA GLU A 140 4.14 -2.11 -33.31
C GLU A 140 5.67 -2.21 -33.42
N CYS A 141 6.22 -3.42 -33.36
CA CYS A 141 7.67 -3.69 -33.34
C CYS A 141 8.45 -3.13 -32.14
N HIS A 142 7.79 -2.55 -31.13
CA HIS A 142 8.43 -2.00 -29.93
C HIS A 142 7.72 -2.41 -28.63
N GLU A 143 8.17 -3.52 -28.05
CA GLU A 143 7.76 -3.97 -26.71
C GLU A 143 8.80 -3.52 -25.68
N ILE A 144 8.52 -2.42 -24.98
CA ILE A 144 9.38 -1.87 -23.92
C ILE A 144 8.91 -2.25 -22.51
N VAL A 145 7.66 -2.71 -22.37
CA VAL A 145 7.13 -3.33 -21.15
C VAL A 145 6.68 -4.74 -21.51
N ASN A 146 7.42 -5.74 -21.04
CA ASN A 146 7.11 -7.14 -21.23
C ASN A 146 7.82 -8.00 -20.17
N HIS A 147 7.22 -8.12 -19.00
CA HIS A 147 7.79 -8.90 -17.89
C HIS A 147 6.73 -9.64 -17.08
N TYR A 148 7.16 -10.66 -16.34
CA TYR A 148 6.30 -11.49 -15.49
C TYR A 148 6.25 -10.98 -14.06
N THR A 149 5.20 -11.38 -13.35
CA THR A 149 5.12 -11.30 -11.90
C THR A 149 4.98 -12.70 -11.32
N TYR A 150 5.95 -13.09 -10.50
CA TYR A 150 5.98 -14.37 -9.80
C TYR A 150 5.68 -14.17 -8.31
N ALA A 151 4.86 -15.04 -7.73
CA ALA A 151 4.55 -15.01 -6.31
C ALA A 151 4.71 -16.39 -5.66
N PHE A 152 5.44 -16.48 -4.56
CA PHE A 152 5.43 -17.65 -3.68
C PHE A 152 4.44 -17.41 -2.54
N LEU A 153 3.64 -18.42 -2.22
CA LEU A 153 2.65 -18.37 -1.14
C LEU A 153 2.48 -19.74 -0.50
N GLY A 154 1.98 -19.79 0.73
CA GLY A 154 1.67 -21.03 1.45
C GLY A 154 0.23 -21.03 1.96
N ASP A 155 -0.15 -22.04 2.74
CA ASP A 155 -1.51 -22.24 3.26
C ASP A 155 -2.07 -20.99 3.95
N GLY A 156 -1.24 -20.36 4.78
CA GLY A 156 -1.60 -19.14 5.50
C GLY A 156 -2.04 -17.99 4.59
N CYS A 157 -1.48 -17.88 3.38
CA CYS A 157 -1.95 -16.88 2.42
C CYS A 157 -3.31 -17.24 1.83
N LEU A 158 -3.60 -18.53 1.62
CA LEU A 158 -4.83 -19.00 0.98
C LEU A 158 -6.03 -19.06 1.92
N MET A 159 -5.78 -19.24 3.23
CA MET A 159 -6.79 -19.12 4.27
C MET A 159 -7.26 -17.67 4.46
N GLU A 160 -6.38 -16.69 4.23
CA GLU A 160 -6.72 -15.27 4.35
C GLU A 160 -7.71 -14.82 3.27
N GLY A 161 -8.78 -14.14 3.69
CA GLY A 161 -9.85 -13.68 2.80
C GLY A 161 -9.37 -12.73 1.69
N ILE A 162 -8.31 -11.97 1.94
CA ILE A 162 -7.72 -11.06 0.94
C ILE A 162 -7.20 -11.81 -0.30
N SER A 163 -6.83 -13.09 -0.18
CA SER A 163 -6.45 -13.91 -1.33
C SER A 163 -7.63 -14.20 -2.25
N HIS A 164 -8.83 -14.44 -1.68
CA HIS A 164 -10.06 -14.59 -2.47
C HIS A 164 -10.35 -13.31 -3.25
N GLU A 165 -10.30 -12.16 -2.58
CA GLU A 165 -10.53 -10.86 -3.21
C GLU A 165 -9.60 -10.63 -4.41
N ALA A 166 -8.29 -10.75 -4.18
CA ALA A 166 -7.27 -10.44 -5.17
C ALA A 166 -7.26 -11.46 -6.32
N CYS A 167 -7.31 -12.76 -6.02
CA CYS A 167 -7.26 -13.80 -7.04
C CYS A 167 -8.54 -13.85 -7.88
N SER A 168 -9.70 -13.56 -7.29
CA SER A 168 -10.96 -13.41 -8.03
C SER A 168 -10.86 -12.26 -9.06
N LEU A 169 -10.32 -11.11 -8.66
CA LEU A 169 -10.15 -9.97 -9.57
C LEU A 169 -9.08 -10.24 -10.63
N ALA A 170 -7.97 -10.89 -10.27
CA ALA A 170 -6.90 -11.25 -11.21
C ALA A 170 -7.39 -12.14 -12.35
N GLY A 171 -8.27 -13.10 -12.06
CA GLY A 171 -8.89 -13.92 -13.08
C GLY A 171 -9.84 -13.12 -13.98
N THR A 172 -10.64 -12.23 -13.37
CA THR A 172 -11.53 -11.30 -14.12
C THR A 172 -10.76 -10.39 -15.08
N LEU A 173 -9.54 -9.97 -14.71
CA LEU A 173 -8.69 -9.09 -15.52
C LEU A 173 -7.78 -9.84 -16.49
N GLY A 174 -7.81 -11.18 -16.51
CA GLY A 174 -7.00 -12.00 -17.41
C GLY A 174 -5.51 -11.70 -17.31
N LEU A 175 -4.95 -11.76 -16.10
CA LEU A 175 -3.54 -11.43 -15.82
C LEU A 175 -2.60 -12.59 -16.18
N GLY A 176 -2.45 -12.90 -17.47
CA GLY A 176 -1.66 -14.04 -17.96
C GLY A 176 -0.17 -14.06 -17.60
N LYS A 177 0.40 -12.93 -17.18
CA LYS A 177 1.79 -12.84 -16.71
C LYS A 177 1.95 -12.95 -15.19
N LEU A 178 0.86 -13.22 -14.46
CA LEU A 178 0.89 -13.54 -13.04
C LEU A 178 0.98 -15.06 -12.85
N ILE A 179 2.09 -15.53 -12.27
CA ILE A 179 2.33 -16.95 -11.98
C ILE A 179 2.59 -17.10 -10.49
N ALA A 180 1.70 -17.80 -9.80
CA ALA A 180 1.80 -18.07 -8.38
C ALA A 180 2.20 -19.52 -8.11
N PHE A 181 3.08 -19.74 -7.14
CA PHE A 181 3.50 -21.05 -6.66
C PHE A 181 2.99 -21.22 -5.24
N TYR A 182 2.14 -22.23 -5.07
CA TYR A 182 1.64 -22.63 -3.77
C TYR A 182 2.53 -23.72 -3.18
N ASP A 183 3.19 -23.40 -2.06
CA ASP A 183 3.91 -24.32 -1.19
C ASP A 183 2.91 -25.18 -0.42
N ASP A 184 2.45 -26.24 -1.07
CA ASP A 184 1.44 -27.16 -0.53
C ASP A 184 2.15 -28.25 0.28
N ASN A 185 2.43 -27.92 1.55
CA ASN A 185 3.20 -28.76 2.47
C ASN A 185 2.37 -29.40 3.59
N ASN A 186 1.06 -29.11 3.64
CA ASN A 186 0.08 -29.57 4.62
C ASN A 186 0.35 -29.17 6.09
N ILE A 187 1.18 -28.16 6.35
CA ILE A 187 1.56 -27.72 7.70
C ILE A 187 1.32 -26.22 7.88
N SER A 188 0.62 -25.85 8.97
CA SER A 188 0.63 -24.50 9.52
C SER A 188 1.26 -24.50 10.92
N ILE A 189 1.21 -23.36 11.62
CA ILE A 189 1.78 -23.22 12.97
C ILE A 189 1.18 -24.23 13.94
N ASP A 190 -0.13 -24.49 13.85
CA ASP A 190 -0.84 -25.35 14.79
C ASP A 190 -0.72 -26.85 14.46
N GLY A 191 -0.02 -27.21 13.38
CA GLY A 191 0.19 -28.59 12.95
C GLY A 191 -0.32 -28.88 11.54
N HIS A 192 -0.85 -30.09 11.35
CA HIS A 192 -1.42 -30.52 10.07
C HIS A 192 -2.70 -29.76 9.75
N VAL A 193 -2.76 -29.18 8.54
CA VAL A 193 -3.82 -28.26 8.14
C VAL A 193 -5.19 -28.91 7.98
N ASP A 194 -5.27 -30.23 7.85
CA ASP A 194 -6.50 -31.01 7.64
C ASP A 194 -7.59 -30.74 8.70
N GLY A 195 -7.20 -30.22 9.88
CA GLY A 195 -8.11 -29.86 10.96
C GLY A 195 -8.88 -28.53 10.76
N TRP A 196 -8.42 -27.63 9.89
CA TRP A 196 -9.01 -26.28 9.72
C TRP A 196 -8.94 -25.72 8.29
N PHE A 197 -8.24 -26.37 7.36
CA PHE A 197 -8.16 -25.97 5.97
C PHE A 197 -8.24 -27.19 5.05
N THR A 198 -9.42 -27.39 4.47
CA THR A 198 -9.75 -28.55 3.63
C THR A 198 -10.35 -28.14 2.28
N ASP A 199 -10.06 -26.91 1.83
CA ASP A 199 -10.50 -26.44 0.52
C ASP A 199 -9.92 -27.33 -0.58
N ASP A 200 -10.71 -27.66 -1.60
CA ASP A 200 -10.13 -27.97 -2.90
C ASP A 200 -9.62 -26.66 -3.52
N THR A 201 -8.38 -26.34 -3.17
CA THR A 201 -7.70 -25.12 -3.63
C THR A 201 -7.64 -25.04 -5.15
N ALA A 202 -7.48 -26.17 -5.83
CA ALA A 202 -7.42 -26.20 -7.28
C ALA A 202 -8.77 -25.81 -7.90
N GLN A 203 -9.87 -26.41 -7.44
CA GLN A 203 -11.22 -26.05 -7.89
C GLN A 203 -11.58 -24.60 -7.54
N ARG A 204 -11.18 -24.12 -6.36
CA ARG A 204 -11.35 -22.72 -5.96
C ARG A 204 -10.69 -21.78 -6.98
N PHE A 205 -9.45 -22.02 -7.37
CA PHE A 205 -8.74 -21.16 -8.33
C PHE A 205 -9.28 -21.28 -9.76
N GLU A 206 -9.70 -22.48 -10.19
CA GLU A 206 -10.39 -22.65 -11.46
C GLU A 206 -11.70 -21.86 -11.50
N SER A 207 -12.44 -21.81 -10.39
CA SER A 207 -13.67 -21.01 -10.29
C SER A 207 -13.41 -19.50 -10.43
N TYR A 208 -12.19 -19.04 -10.14
CA TYR A 208 -11.76 -17.66 -10.39
C TYR A 208 -11.33 -17.42 -11.84
N GLY A 209 -11.22 -18.45 -12.68
CA GLY A 209 -10.74 -18.34 -14.05
C GLY A 209 -9.21 -18.44 -14.18
N TRP A 210 -8.52 -19.07 -13.24
CA TRP A 210 -7.08 -19.32 -13.31
C TRP A 210 -6.78 -20.61 -14.08
N GLN A 211 -5.59 -20.68 -14.71
CA GLN A 211 -4.98 -21.97 -15.02
C GLN A 211 -4.45 -22.58 -13.72
N VAL A 212 -4.69 -23.87 -13.50
CA VAL A 212 -4.16 -24.59 -12.34
C VAL A 212 -3.36 -25.80 -12.78
N ILE A 213 -2.07 -25.83 -12.40
CA ILE A 213 -1.17 -26.96 -12.61
C ILE A 213 -1.08 -27.71 -11.28
N ARG A 214 -1.65 -28.91 -11.22
CA ARG A 214 -1.83 -29.68 -9.98
C ARG A 214 -0.68 -30.64 -9.75
N ASN A 215 -0.47 -30.99 -8.47
CA ASN A 215 0.36 -32.12 -8.03
C ASN A 215 1.78 -32.09 -8.62
N VAL A 216 2.37 -30.90 -8.76
CA VAL A 216 3.77 -30.77 -9.16
C VAL A 216 4.62 -31.23 -7.98
N ASP A 217 5.51 -32.19 -8.18
CA ASP A 217 6.50 -32.53 -7.17
C ASP A 217 7.47 -31.35 -7.00
N GLY A 218 7.34 -30.63 -5.89
CA GLY A 218 8.15 -29.45 -5.58
C GLY A 218 9.61 -29.75 -5.27
N HIS A 219 10.03 -31.02 -5.34
CA HIS A 219 11.41 -31.47 -5.19
C HIS A 219 12.00 -32.07 -6.47
N ASP A 220 11.22 -32.12 -7.56
CA ASP A 220 11.64 -32.56 -8.90
C ASP A 220 11.82 -31.35 -9.84
N PRO A 221 13.07 -30.96 -10.17
CA PRO A 221 13.33 -29.78 -10.98
C PRO A 221 12.76 -29.86 -12.40
N GLU A 222 12.60 -31.05 -12.98
CA GLU A 222 12.06 -31.19 -14.34
C GLU A 222 10.56 -30.98 -14.36
N GLN A 223 9.83 -31.48 -13.35
CA GLN A 223 8.39 -31.20 -13.21
C GLN A 223 8.12 -29.73 -12.95
N ILE A 224 8.92 -29.09 -12.09
CA ILE A 224 8.82 -27.65 -11.80
C ILE A 224 9.06 -26.85 -13.08
N LYS A 225 10.14 -27.15 -13.81
CA LYS A 225 10.48 -26.48 -15.07
C LYS A 225 9.35 -26.61 -16.09
N PHE A 226 8.84 -27.82 -16.30
CA PHE A 226 7.71 -28.07 -17.20
C PHE A 226 6.46 -27.29 -16.76
N ALA A 227 6.17 -27.20 -15.47
CA ALA A 227 5.05 -26.43 -14.97
C ALA A 227 5.20 -24.92 -15.28
N ILE A 228 6.41 -24.35 -15.10
CA ILE A 228 6.66 -22.94 -15.42
C ILE A 228 6.54 -22.68 -16.93
N GLU A 229 7.05 -23.58 -17.78
CA GLU A 229 6.91 -23.47 -19.24
C GLU A 229 5.43 -23.48 -19.67
N ASN A 230 4.61 -24.36 -19.08
CA ASN A 230 3.17 -24.40 -19.34
C ASN A 230 2.45 -23.15 -18.82
N ALA A 231 2.86 -22.63 -17.66
CA ALA A 231 2.30 -21.40 -17.10
C ALA A 231 2.63 -20.18 -17.96
N GLN A 232 3.87 -20.08 -18.46
CA GLN A 232 4.27 -19.01 -19.38
C GLN A 232 3.61 -19.16 -20.76
N ALA A 233 3.21 -20.36 -21.17
CA ALA A 233 2.51 -20.57 -22.44
C ALA A 233 1.05 -20.06 -22.41
N GLU A 234 0.41 -20.08 -21.24
CA GLU A 234 -0.90 -19.46 -21.02
C GLU A 234 -0.76 -17.93 -20.96
N LYS A 235 -1.51 -17.23 -21.82
CA LYS A 235 -1.40 -15.77 -21.98
C LYS A 235 -2.64 -15.02 -21.52
N GLU A 236 -3.76 -15.71 -21.37
CA GLU A 236 -5.06 -15.08 -21.10
C GLU A 236 -5.45 -15.18 -19.63
N ARG A 237 -4.93 -16.17 -18.90
CA ARG A 237 -5.29 -16.45 -17.51
C ARG A 237 -4.09 -16.44 -16.57
N PRO A 238 -4.22 -15.88 -15.36
CA PRO A 238 -3.20 -16.08 -14.33
C PRO A 238 -3.07 -17.58 -13.99
N THR A 239 -1.89 -17.99 -13.54
CA THR A 239 -1.58 -19.41 -13.28
C THR A 239 -1.24 -19.68 -11.83
N LEU A 240 -1.85 -20.72 -11.24
CA LEU A 240 -1.45 -21.30 -9.96
C LEU A 240 -0.77 -22.64 -10.20
N ILE A 241 0.47 -22.76 -9.74
CA ILE A 241 1.24 -24.01 -9.72
C ILE A 241 1.18 -24.54 -8.29
N ILE A 242 0.54 -25.70 -8.09
CA ILE A 242 0.42 -26.37 -6.80
C ILE A 242 1.61 -27.32 -6.65
N CYS A 243 2.59 -26.89 -5.86
CA CYS A 243 3.81 -27.65 -5.61
C CYS A 243 3.68 -28.41 -4.30
N LYS A 244 3.62 -29.74 -4.37
CA LYS A 244 3.70 -30.61 -3.19
C LYS A 244 5.13 -30.59 -2.67
N THR A 245 5.32 -30.09 -1.45
CA THR A 245 6.65 -30.00 -0.82
C THR A 245 6.63 -30.64 0.57
N ILE A 246 7.83 -30.82 1.13
CA ILE A 246 8.02 -31.21 2.52
C ILE A 246 8.62 -30.01 3.26
N ILE A 247 7.87 -29.44 4.20
CA ILE A 247 8.41 -28.37 5.06
C ILE A 247 9.64 -28.88 5.81
N GLY A 248 10.70 -28.07 5.85
CA GLY A 248 11.96 -28.48 6.48
C GLY A 248 12.69 -29.60 5.74
N TYR A 249 12.45 -29.78 4.43
CA TYR A 249 13.12 -30.80 3.61
C TYR A 249 14.62 -30.83 3.88
N GLY A 250 15.12 -32.02 4.23
CA GLY A 250 16.51 -32.25 4.59
C GLY A 250 16.77 -32.40 6.08
N SER A 251 15.84 -32.00 6.96
CA SER A 251 15.91 -32.16 8.42
C SER A 251 15.33 -33.52 8.85
N PRO A 252 16.14 -34.55 9.18
CA PRO A 252 15.63 -35.91 9.37
C PRO A 252 14.59 -36.06 10.48
N ASN A 253 14.66 -35.25 11.54
CA ASN A 253 13.79 -35.38 12.71
C ASN A 253 12.73 -34.28 12.81
N LYS A 254 12.81 -33.22 11.98
CA LYS A 254 11.86 -32.08 12.01
C LYS A 254 11.14 -31.81 10.70
N CYS A 255 11.50 -32.48 9.59
CA CYS A 255 10.77 -32.32 8.34
C CYS A 255 9.32 -32.82 8.49
N ASN A 256 8.41 -32.25 7.70
CA ASN A 256 6.97 -32.56 7.75
C ASN A 256 6.33 -32.35 9.14
N SER A 257 6.89 -31.46 9.96
CA SER A 257 6.36 -31.08 11.29
C SER A 257 6.31 -29.57 11.44
N HIS A 258 5.33 -29.09 12.22
CA HIS A 258 5.25 -27.68 12.62
C HIS A 258 6.48 -27.23 13.44
N ASP A 259 7.24 -28.17 14.01
CA ASP A 259 8.48 -27.89 14.77
C ASP A 259 9.57 -27.17 13.94
N CYS A 260 9.53 -27.29 12.61
CA CYS A 260 10.45 -26.57 11.72
C CYS A 260 9.89 -25.27 11.16
N HIS A 261 8.66 -24.87 11.55
CA HIS A 261 8.02 -23.67 11.02
C HIS A 261 8.73 -22.39 11.48
N GLY A 262 8.82 -22.14 12.79
CA GLY A 262 9.21 -20.82 13.34
C GLY A 262 10.27 -20.81 14.42
N ALA A 263 11.05 -21.89 14.52
CA ALA A 263 12.16 -21.99 15.47
C ALA A 263 13.44 -22.50 14.78
N PRO A 264 14.63 -22.14 15.30
CA PRO A 264 15.87 -22.78 14.88
C PRO A 264 15.80 -24.30 14.99
N LEU A 265 16.45 -24.99 14.04
CA LEU A 265 16.49 -26.45 14.05
C LEU A 265 17.27 -26.98 15.27
N GLY A 266 18.31 -26.26 15.71
CA GLY A 266 19.25 -26.70 16.75
C GLY A 266 20.49 -27.36 16.14
N GLU A 267 21.63 -27.24 16.81
CA GLU A 267 22.94 -27.66 16.28
C GLU A 267 23.00 -29.13 15.87
N ALA A 268 22.42 -30.03 16.68
CA ALA A 268 22.39 -31.46 16.39
C ALA A 268 21.58 -31.77 15.12
N GLU A 269 20.45 -31.09 14.93
CA GLU A 269 19.59 -31.28 13.77
C GLU A 269 20.19 -30.66 12.51
N ILE A 270 20.87 -29.52 12.63
CA ILE A 270 21.63 -28.91 11.51
C ILE A 270 22.74 -29.85 11.04
N LYS A 271 23.46 -30.49 11.96
CA LYS A 271 24.46 -31.51 11.62
C LYS A 271 23.82 -32.68 10.88
N ALA A 272 22.72 -33.23 11.40
CA ALA A 272 21.99 -34.32 10.76
C ALA A 272 21.45 -33.91 9.37
N ALA A 273 20.99 -32.68 9.22
CA ALA A 273 20.51 -32.15 7.95
C ALA A 273 21.64 -32.01 6.92
N ARG A 274 22.84 -31.58 7.35
CA ARG A 274 24.03 -31.56 6.47
C ARG A 274 24.42 -32.95 6.01
N GLU A 275 24.39 -33.94 6.90
CA GLU A 275 24.67 -35.34 6.55
C GLU A 275 23.65 -35.86 5.53
N PHE A 276 22.35 -35.62 5.75
CA PHE A 276 21.29 -36.00 4.82
C PHE A 276 21.41 -35.33 3.44
N LEU A 277 21.71 -34.03 3.42
CA LEU A 277 21.88 -33.24 2.19
C LEU A 277 23.24 -33.45 1.51
N ASN A 278 24.12 -34.30 2.08
CA ASN A 278 25.50 -34.50 1.65
C ASN A 278 26.29 -33.18 1.52
N TRP A 279 26.08 -32.26 2.47
CA TRP A 279 26.71 -30.94 2.48
C TRP A 279 27.83 -30.85 3.52
N LYS A 280 29.08 -30.85 3.05
CA LYS A 280 30.29 -30.90 3.89
C LYS A 280 30.88 -29.56 4.32
N TYR A 281 30.37 -28.44 3.82
CA TYR A 281 30.95 -27.12 4.09
C TYR A 281 30.41 -26.53 5.39
N GLU A 282 31.27 -25.79 6.10
CA GLU A 282 30.96 -25.09 7.35
C GLU A 282 29.88 -24.01 7.17
N PRO A 283 29.25 -23.53 8.26
CA PRO A 283 28.27 -22.45 8.19
C PRO A 283 28.77 -21.22 7.45
N PHE A 284 27.91 -20.68 6.58
CA PHE A 284 28.22 -19.50 5.75
C PHE A 284 29.39 -19.68 4.76
N VAL A 285 29.85 -20.90 4.51
CA VAL A 285 30.85 -21.21 3.49
C VAL A 285 30.17 -21.78 2.26
N ILE A 286 30.11 -20.97 1.20
CA ILE A 286 29.64 -21.39 -0.12
C ILE A 286 30.84 -21.54 -1.06
N PRO A 287 31.03 -22.71 -1.70
CA PRO A 287 32.09 -22.92 -2.67
C PRO A 287 31.99 -22.00 -3.89
N SER A 288 33.14 -21.62 -4.45
CA SER A 288 33.21 -20.74 -5.63
C SER A 288 32.44 -21.28 -6.83
N GLU A 289 32.46 -22.59 -7.04
CA GLU A 289 31.75 -23.27 -8.12
C GLU A 289 30.24 -23.17 -8.00
N ILE A 290 29.70 -23.03 -6.78
CA ILE A 290 28.27 -22.81 -6.56
C ILE A 290 27.92 -21.36 -6.87
N TYR A 291 28.74 -20.39 -6.45
CA TYR A 291 28.53 -18.98 -6.84
C TYR A 291 28.57 -18.81 -8.36
N VAL A 292 29.52 -19.43 -9.07
CA VAL A 292 29.63 -19.33 -10.53
C VAL A 292 28.35 -19.81 -11.24
N GLU A 293 27.68 -20.83 -10.71
CA GLU A 293 26.45 -21.39 -11.30
C GLU A 293 25.18 -20.60 -10.91
N TRP A 294 25.24 -19.77 -9.87
CA TRP A 294 24.14 -18.93 -9.38
C TRP A 294 24.23 -17.47 -9.83
N ASP A 295 25.43 -16.95 -10.04
CA ASP A 295 25.68 -15.54 -10.35
C ASP A 295 24.92 -15.11 -11.62
N ALA A 296 24.03 -14.13 -11.47
CA ALA A 296 23.19 -13.64 -12.55
C ALA A 296 23.68 -12.29 -13.10
N LYS A 297 24.83 -11.76 -12.65
CA LYS A 297 25.29 -10.41 -13.04
C LYS A 297 25.57 -10.32 -14.53
N VAL A 298 26.22 -11.32 -15.11
CA VAL A 298 26.57 -11.32 -16.54
C VAL A 298 25.31 -11.50 -17.40
N LYS A 299 24.45 -12.47 -17.05
CA LYS A 299 23.17 -12.72 -17.75
C LYS A 299 22.27 -11.47 -17.68
N GLY A 300 22.05 -10.94 -16.48
CA GLY A 300 21.19 -9.79 -16.24
C GLY A 300 21.70 -8.52 -16.92
N ALA A 301 23.01 -8.26 -16.92
CA ALA A 301 23.57 -7.12 -17.65
C ALA A 301 23.36 -7.24 -19.16
N ALA A 302 23.46 -8.45 -19.73
CA ALA A 302 23.22 -8.68 -21.15
C ALA A 302 21.72 -8.51 -21.51
N GLU A 303 20.81 -9.01 -20.66
CA GLU A 303 19.36 -8.83 -20.84
C GLU A 303 18.94 -7.37 -20.75
N GLU A 304 19.44 -6.63 -19.76
CA GLU A 304 19.17 -5.20 -19.62
C GLU A 304 19.79 -4.41 -20.77
N GLN A 305 21.00 -4.71 -21.21
CA GLN A 305 21.61 -4.07 -22.38
C GLN A 305 20.78 -4.30 -23.66
N SER A 306 20.19 -5.49 -23.81
CA SER A 306 19.26 -5.77 -24.91
C SER A 306 18.00 -4.90 -24.80
N TRP A 307 17.46 -4.74 -23.60
CA TRP A 307 16.33 -3.84 -23.34
C TRP A 307 16.69 -2.36 -23.60
N ASP A 308 17.86 -1.90 -23.18
CA ASP A 308 18.35 -0.53 -23.42
C ASP A 308 18.42 -0.23 -24.93
N ALA A 309 18.86 -1.19 -25.74
CA ALA A 309 18.86 -1.04 -27.19
C ALA A 309 17.43 -0.95 -27.77
N LYS A 310 16.49 -1.75 -27.26
CA LYS A 310 15.06 -1.65 -27.63
C LYS A 310 14.48 -0.29 -27.23
N PHE A 311 14.78 0.16 -26.03
CA PHE A 311 14.29 1.43 -25.49
C PHE A 311 14.91 2.64 -26.21
N ALA A 312 16.18 2.56 -26.65
CA ALA A 312 16.81 3.58 -27.50
C ALA A 312 16.14 3.68 -28.88
N ALA A 313 15.86 2.53 -29.51
CA ALA A 313 15.10 2.50 -30.77
C ALA A 313 13.68 3.05 -30.58
N TYR A 314 12.99 2.67 -29.50
CA TYR A 314 11.69 3.22 -29.12
C TYR A 314 11.74 4.74 -28.91
N SER A 315 12.79 5.25 -28.24
CA SER A 315 12.96 6.68 -27.99
C SER A 315 13.16 7.49 -29.26
N THR A 316 13.77 6.89 -30.30
CA THR A 316 13.93 7.54 -31.61
C THR A 316 12.61 7.55 -32.39
N ALA A 317 11.84 6.45 -32.33
CA ALA A 317 10.57 6.33 -33.03
C ALA A 317 9.41 7.09 -32.34
N TYR A 318 9.42 7.17 -31.01
CA TYR A 318 8.35 7.72 -30.18
C TYR A 318 8.89 8.62 -29.05
N PRO A 319 9.54 9.75 -29.37
CA PRO A 319 10.27 10.57 -28.40
C PRO A 319 9.39 11.09 -27.26
N GLU A 320 8.14 11.51 -27.54
CA GLU A 320 7.21 12.00 -26.53
C GLU A 320 6.79 10.90 -25.55
N LEU A 321 6.43 9.72 -26.06
CA LEU A 321 6.05 8.57 -25.24
C LEU A 321 7.24 8.04 -24.42
N ALA A 322 8.45 8.05 -24.99
CA ALA A 322 9.65 7.64 -24.26
C ALA A 322 9.99 8.61 -23.12
N ALA A 323 9.85 9.92 -23.34
CA ALA A 323 10.00 10.92 -22.28
C ALA A 323 8.96 10.72 -21.18
N GLU A 324 7.71 10.48 -21.57
CA GLU A 324 6.60 10.24 -20.66
C GLU A 324 6.76 8.95 -19.85
N PHE A 325 7.22 7.86 -20.48
CA PHE A 325 7.56 6.62 -19.80
C PHE A 325 8.64 6.85 -18.74
N LYS A 326 9.74 7.53 -19.10
CA LYS A 326 10.83 7.82 -18.15
C LYS A 326 10.35 8.65 -16.97
N ARG A 327 9.57 9.71 -17.23
CA ARG A 327 9.01 10.59 -16.19
C ARG A 327 8.14 9.80 -15.22
N ARG A 328 7.24 8.95 -15.74
CA ARG A 328 6.34 8.14 -14.91
C ARG A 328 7.10 7.07 -14.12
N MET A 329 8.12 6.46 -14.70
CA MET A 329 8.97 5.48 -14.01
C MET A 329 9.89 6.12 -12.96
N SER A 330 10.28 7.38 -13.11
CA SER A 330 11.00 8.14 -12.07
C SER A 330 10.08 8.69 -10.98
N GLY A 331 8.77 8.68 -11.19
CA GLY A 331 7.77 9.22 -10.24
C GLY A 331 7.66 10.74 -10.26
N GLU A 332 8.35 11.41 -11.18
CA GLU A 332 8.31 12.86 -11.37
C GLU A 332 6.94 13.32 -11.88
N LEU A 333 6.46 14.47 -11.40
CA LEU A 333 5.22 15.07 -11.89
C LEU A 333 5.48 15.87 -13.18
N PRO A 334 4.45 16.14 -14.02
CA PRO A 334 4.58 16.99 -15.19
C PRO A 334 5.10 18.39 -14.85
N ALA A 335 5.91 18.98 -15.73
CA ALA A 335 6.53 20.28 -15.48
C ALA A 335 5.52 21.44 -15.27
N ASN A 336 4.32 21.34 -15.84
CA ASN A 336 3.24 22.31 -15.68
C ASN A 336 2.34 22.05 -14.45
N TRP A 337 2.58 20.98 -13.69
CA TRP A 337 1.74 20.57 -12.55
C TRP A 337 1.51 21.69 -11.53
N GLU A 338 2.58 22.36 -11.10
CA GLU A 338 2.48 23.43 -10.08
C GLU A 338 1.62 24.61 -10.59
N ALA A 339 1.80 25.00 -11.86
CA ALA A 339 1.04 26.10 -12.45
C ALA A 339 -0.46 25.76 -12.58
N GLU A 340 -0.78 24.57 -13.10
CA GLU A 340 -2.17 24.12 -13.32
C GLU A 340 -2.90 23.89 -12.00
N SER A 341 -2.26 23.22 -11.04
CA SER A 341 -2.86 22.95 -9.74
C SER A 341 -3.10 24.24 -8.94
N LYS A 342 -2.16 25.19 -8.97
CA LYS A 342 -2.32 26.52 -8.36
C LYS A 342 -3.45 27.31 -9.01
N ALA A 343 -3.50 27.38 -10.34
CA ALA A 343 -4.55 28.10 -11.06
C ALA A 343 -5.94 27.53 -10.76
N PHE A 344 -6.06 26.20 -10.64
CA PHE A 344 -7.29 25.55 -10.23
C PHE A 344 -7.71 25.95 -8.81
N ILE A 345 -6.79 25.89 -7.83
CA ILE A 345 -7.06 26.26 -6.43
C ILE A 345 -7.49 27.74 -6.32
N GLU A 346 -6.77 28.66 -6.98
CA GLU A 346 -7.11 30.08 -6.98
C GLU A 346 -8.49 30.35 -7.63
N LYS A 347 -8.81 29.63 -8.71
CA LYS A 347 -10.14 29.69 -9.35
C LYS A 347 -11.24 29.23 -8.38
N LEU A 348 -11.05 28.14 -7.64
CA LEU A 348 -12.03 27.69 -6.65
C LEU A 348 -12.23 28.72 -5.53
N GLN A 349 -11.14 29.29 -5.01
CA GLN A 349 -11.24 30.31 -3.95
C GLN A 349 -11.97 31.57 -4.43
N ALA A 350 -11.80 31.96 -5.70
CA ALA A 350 -12.48 33.10 -6.31
C ALA A 350 -13.95 32.84 -6.69
N ASN A 351 -14.37 31.57 -6.80
CA ASN A 351 -15.72 31.19 -7.25
C ASN A 351 -16.37 30.24 -6.23
N PRO A 352 -16.92 30.78 -5.12
CA PRO A 352 -17.50 29.97 -4.05
C PRO A 352 -18.63 29.06 -4.54
N ALA A 353 -18.59 27.80 -4.09
CA ALA A 353 -19.66 26.83 -4.30
C ALA A 353 -19.87 26.00 -3.04
N ASN A 354 -21.14 25.84 -2.65
CA ASN A 354 -21.52 25.04 -1.48
C ASN A 354 -21.82 23.61 -1.91
N ILE A 355 -20.76 22.81 -2.05
CA ILE A 355 -20.82 21.41 -2.48
C ILE A 355 -20.25 20.49 -1.40
N ALA A 356 -20.63 19.22 -1.43
CA ALA A 356 -20.02 18.22 -0.57
C ALA A 356 -18.54 18.05 -0.93
N SER A 357 -17.68 17.79 0.05
CA SER A 357 -16.26 17.63 -0.25
C SER A 357 -15.96 16.37 -1.08
N ARG A 358 -16.84 15.35 -1.10
CA ARG A 358 -16.76 14.25 -2.09
C ARG A 358 -16.96 14.72 -3.53
N LYS A 359 -17.82 15.73 -3.74
CA LYS A 359 -18.03 16.33 -5.06
C LYS A 359 -16.87 17.25 -5.43
N ALA A 360 -16.31 17.96 -4.45
CA ALA A 360 -15.07 18.70 -4.65
C ALA A 360 -13.90 17.78 -5.00
N SER A 361 -13.82 16.61 -4.36
CA SER A 361 -12.87 15.55 -4.70
C SER A 361 -13.02 15.10 -6.15
N GLN A 362 -14.23 14.83 -6.62
CA GLN A 362 -14.48 14.53 -8.03
C GLN A 362 -14.00 15.66 -8.97
N ASN A 363 -14.24 16.92 -8.60
CA ASN A 363 -13.80 18.07 -9.40
C ASN A 363 -12.26 18.17 -9.41
N ALA A 364 -11.58 17.83 -8.32
CA ALA A 364 -10.12 17.76 -8.27
C ALA A 364 -9.58 16.60 -9.13
N ILE A 365 -10.21 15.42 -9.08
CA ILE A 365 -9.87 14.29 -9.97
C ILE A 365 -10.04 14.73 -11.43
N GLU A 366 -11.16 15.36 -11.78
CA GLU A 366 -11.41 15.88 -13.13
C GLU A 366 -10.29 16.83 -13.56
N ALA A 367 -9.96 17.83 -12.75
CA ALA A 367 -8.93 18.80 -13.10
C ALA A 367 -7.53 18.18 -13.22
N TYR A 368 -7.16 17.32 -12.28
CA TYR A 368 -5.80 16.78 -12.18
C TYR A 368 -5.56 15.60 -13.11
N ALA A 369 -6.57 14.77 -13.41
CA ALA A 369 -6.40 13.64 -14.32
C ALA A 369 -6.13 14.07 -15.77
N HIS A 370 -6.55 15.28 -16.19
CA HIS A 370 -6.17 15.84 -17.51
C HIS A 370 -4.67 16.14 -17.62
N VAL A 371 -3.98 16.36 -16.49
CA VAL A 371 -2.53 16.60 -16.46
C VAL A 371 -1.73 15.39 -15.96
N LEU A 372 -2.35 14.44 -15.27
CA LEU A 372 -1.70 13.26 -14.70
C LEU A 372 -2.13 11.97 -15.40
N PRO A 373 -1.58 11.65 -16.59
CA PRO A 373 -1.87 10.40 -17.28
C PRO A 373 -1.43 9.15 -16.49
N GLU A 374 -0.60 9.30 -15.46
CA GLU A 374 -0.21 8.25 -14.52
C GLU A 374 -1.27 7.90 -13.46
N PHE A 375 -2.40 8.61 -13.41
CA PHE A 375 -3.50 8.21 -12.53
C PHE A 375 -4.06 6.85 -12.94
N LEU A 376 -4.08 5.92 -11.97
CA LEU A 376 -4.78 4.64 -12.06
C LEU A 376 -5.77 4.56 -10.90
N GLY A 377 -6.99 5.00 -11.18
CA GLY A 377 -8.05 5.18 -10.19
C GLY A 377 -8.89 3.95 -9.95
N GLY A 378 -9.77 4.01 -8.96
CA GLY A 378 -10.84 3.02 -8.80
C GLY A 378 -11.68 3.22 -7.56
N SER A 379 -12.65 2.34 -7.38
CA SER A 379 -13.48 2.27 -6.17
C SER A 379 -13.94 0.84 -5.92
N ALA A 380 -14.11 0.50 -4.65
CA ALA A 380 -14.69 -0.76 -4.19
C ALA A 380 -16.22 -0.74 -4.35
N ASP A 381 -16.69 -0.85 -5.60
CA ASP A 381 -18.12 -0.86 -5.99
C ASP A 381 -18.93 0.41 -5.63
N LEU A 382 -18.25 1.48 -5.22
CA LEU A 382 -18.88 2.71 -4.73
C LEU A 382 -18.57 3.92 -5.62
N ALA A 383 -18.22 3.71 -6.89
CA ALA A 383 -17.75 4.75 -7.80
C ALA A 383 -18.71 5.95 -7.91
N SER A 384 -20.03 5.70 -7.93
CA SER A 384 -21.09 6.71 -7.99
C SER A 384 -21.37 7.39 -6.65
N SER A 385 -21.02 6.76 -5.53
CA SER A 385 -21.21 7.30 -4.17
C SER A 385 -19.98 8.07 -3.68
N ASN A 386 -18.78 7.55 -3.96
CA ASN A 386 -17.50 8.20 -3.69
C ASN A 386 -17.17 9.29 -4.71
N LEU A 387 -17.77 9.23 -5.92
CA LEU A 387 -17.56 10.16 -7.02
C LEU A 387 -16.13 10.15 -7.57
N THR A 388 -15.59 8.95 -7.84
CA THR A 388 -14.22 8.77 -8.33
C THR A 388 -14.07 8.77 -9.85
N LEU A 389 -15.18 8.70 -10.60
CA LEU A 389 -15.15 8.77 -12.06
C LEU A 389 -15.07 10.23 -12.52
N TRP A 390 -14.22 10.48 -13.51
CA TRP A 390 -14.08 11.74 -14.23
C TRP A 390 -14.35 11.51 -15.73
N SER A 391 -14.44 12.58 -16.52
CA SER A 391 -14.88 12.53 -17.91
C SER A 391 -14.03 11.61 -18.81
N GLY A 392 -12.75 11.46 -18.51
CA GLY A 392 -11.81 10.56 -19.21
C GLY A 392 -11.54 9.23 -18.52
N SER A 393 -12.33 8.83 -17.52
CA SER A 393 -12.21 7.52 -16.87
C SER A 393 -12.53 6.39 -17.85
N LYS A 394 -11.59 5.46 -18.01
CA LYS A 394 -11.72 4.26 -18.84
C LYS A 394 -11.41 3.03 -17.99
N PRO A 395 -12.45 2.28 -17.57
CA PRO A 395 -12.23 1.08 -16.79
C PRO A 395 -11.45 0.01 -17.56
N ILE A 396 -10.40 -0.53 -16.95
CA ILE A 396 -9.61 -1.63 -17.52
C ILE A 396 -10.44 -2.91 -17.56
N ARG A 397 -10.30 -3.68 -18.64
CA ARG A 397 -10.91 -5.01 -18.82
C ARG A 397 -9.88 -5.98 -19.37
N ALA A 398 -10.20 -7.27 -19.37
CA ALA A 398 -9.26 -8.30 -19.77
C ALA A 398 -8.84 -8.22 -21.24
N ASP A 399 -9.80 -7.88 -22.11
CA ASP A 399 -9.76 -7.98 -23.58
C ASP A 399 -9.96 -6.64 -24.31
N HIS A 400 -10.40 -5.59 -23.61
CA HIS A 400 -10.57 -4.24 -24.16
C HIS A 400 -10.22 -3.16 -23.12
N ASN A 401 -9.98 -1.93 -23.57
CA ASN A 401 -9.59 -0.80 -22.70
C ASN A 401 -8.43 -1.13 -21.74
N ILE A 402 -7.49 -1.99 -22.17
CA ILE A 402 -6.36 -2.44 -21.33
C ILE A 402 -5.46 -1.25 -20.96
N ASP A 403 -5.38 -0.26 -21.84
CA ASP A 403 -4.70 1.03 -21.68
C ASP A 403 -5.46 2.04 -20.80
N GLY A 404 -6.58 1.62 -20.21
CA GLY A 404 -7.42 2.44 -19.34
C GLY A 404 -6.72 2.94 -18.08
N ASN A 405 -7.46 3.71 -17.28
CA ASN A 405 -6.96 4.45 -16.12
C ASN A 405 -7.88 4.31 -14.89
N TYR A 406 -8.80 3.33 -14.91
CA TYR A 406 -9.75 3.11 -13.84
C TYR A 406 -9.97 1.62 -13.58
N ILE A 407 -10.19 1.24 -12.33
CA ILE A 407 -10.40 -0.14 -11.89
C ILE A 407 -11.72 -0.22 -11.13
N ASN A 408 -12.61 -1.12 -11.57
CA ASN A 408 -13.76 -1.54 -10.78
C ASN A 408 -13.32 -2.68 -9.88
N TYR A 409 -12.97 -2.40 -8.63
CA TYR A 409 -12.43 -3.41 -7.71
C TYR A 409 -13.49 -4.42 -7.24
N GLY A 410 -14.78 -4.07 -7.29
CA GLY A 410 -15.85 -4.78 -6.59
C GLY A 410 -15.79 -4.54 -5.08
N VAL A 411 -16.63 -5.22 -4.29
CA VAL A 411 -16.66 -5.09 -2.82
C VAL A 411 -15.46 -5.81 -2.20
N ARG A 412 -14.30 -5.17 -2.27
CA ARG A 412 -12.97 -5.74 -1.99
C ARG A 412 -12.02 -4.69 -1.43
N GLU A 413 -12.36 -4.07 -0.32
CA GLU A 413 -11.61 -2.93 0.24
C GLU A 413 -10.16 -3.30 0.60
N PHE A 414 -9.96 -4.48 1.18
CA PHE A 414 -8.63 -4.93 1.59
C PHE A 414 -7.80 -5.28 0.36
N GLY A 415 -8.37 -6.05 -0.57
CA GLY A 415 -7.81 -6.39 -1.86
C GLY A 415 -7.44 -5.16 -2.67
N MET A 416 -8.36 -4.20 -2.82
CA MET A 416 -8.13 -2.90 -3.47
C MET A 416 -6.91 -2.20 -2.88
N SER A 417 -6.87 -2.05 -1.55
CA SER A 417 -5.83 -1.27 -0.89
C SER A 417 -4.45 -1.91 -1.03
N ALA A 418 -4.33 -3.24 -0.93
CA ALA A 418 -3.07 -3.94 -1.16
C ALA A 418 -2.71 -4.07 -2.65
N ILE A 419 -3.67 -4.10 -3.58
CA ILE A 419 -3.41 -4.01 -5.02
C ILE A 419 -2.80 -2.65 -5.36
N MET A 420 -3.34 -1.56 -4.81
CA MET A 420 -2.77 -0.23 -5.00
C MET A 420 -1.33 -0.13 -4.51
N ASN A 421 -0.99 -0.79 -3.38
CA ASN A 421 0.40 -0.87 -2.93
C ASN A 421 1.30 -1.55 -3.99
N GLY A 422 0.84 -2.64 -4.60
CA GLY A 422 1.54 -3.32 -5.69
C GLY A 422 1.73 -2.44 -6.94
N ILE A 423 0.70 -1.68 -7.31
CA ILE A 423 0.75 -0.71 -8.42
C ILE A 423 1.79 0.38 -8.14
N ALA A 424 1.80 0.95 -6.94
CA ALA A 424 2.77 1.97 -6.55
C ALA A 424 4.21 1.42 -6.57
N LEU A 425 4.43 0.22 -6.01
CA LEU A 425 5.74 -0.43 -5.96
C LEU A 425 6.30 -0.80 -7.34
N HIS A 426 5.42 -1.12 -8.30
CA HIS A 426 5.83 -1.40 -9.67
C HIS A 426 6.49 -0.18 -10.34
N GLY A 427 5.97 1.02 -10.05
CA GLY A 427 6.32 2.28 -10.72
C GLY A 427 5.46 2.56 -11.95
N GLY A 428 5.46 3.82 -12.41
CA GLY A 428 4.72 4.23 -13.61
C GLY A 428 3.29 4.74 -13.38
N PHE A 429 2.75 4.60 -12.17
CA PHE A 429 1.39 5.05 -11.82
C PHE A 429 1.33 5.75 -10.46
N ILE A 430 0.31 6.59 -10.27
CA ILE A 430 -0.15 7.11 -8.98
C ILE A 430 -1.53 6.50 -8.73
N PRO A 431 -1.64 5.46 -7.89
CA PRO A 431 -2.92 4.81 -7.63
C PRO A 431 -3.78 5.63 -6.67
N TYR A 432 -5.07 5.70 -6.97
CA TYR A 432 -6.09 6.14 -6.01
C TYR A 432 -7.26 5.15 -5.96
N GLY A 433 -7.84 4.98 -4.78
CA GLY A 433 -8.91 4.01 -4.55
C GLY A 433 -9.86 4.48 -3.47
N ALA A 434 -11.15 4.17 -3.64
CA ALA A 434 -12.19 4.71 -2.78
C ALA A 434 -13.16 3.68 -2.21
N THR A 435 -13.58 3.95 -0.97
CA THR A 435 -14.72 3.33 -0.29
C THR A 435 -15.30 4.33 0.73
N PHE A 436 -16.31 3.95 1.51
CA PHE A 436 -16.73 4.76 2.66
C PHE A 436 -15.69 4.71 3.77
N LEU A 437 -15.57 5.79 4.56
CA LEU A 437 -14.59 5.86 5.64
C LEU A 437 -14.77 4.74 6.68
N MET A 438 -15.99 4.29 6.93
CA MET A 438 -16.20 3.13 7.81
C MET A 438 -15.45 1.89 7.31
N PHE A 439 -15.50 1.62 6.01
CA PHE A 439 -14.93 0.40 5.42
C PHE A 439 -13.41 0.48 5.22
N TYR A 440 -12.76 1.58 5.59
CA TYR A 440 -11.31 1.57 5.84
C TYR A 440 -10.92 0.47 6.84
N GLU A 441 -11.79 0.13 7.80
CA GLU A 441 -11.50 -0.92 8.77
C GLU A 441 -11.19 -2.28 8.13
N TYR A 442 -11.89 -2.63 7.03
CA TYR A 442 -11.60 -3.83 6.26
C TYR A 442 -10.18 -3.82 5.67
N ALA A 443 -9.67 -2.63 5.34
CA ALA A 443 -8.39 -2.43 4.65
C ALA A 443 -7.26 -1.94 5.56
N HIS A 444 -7.48 -1.82 6.87
CA HIS A 444 -6.60 -1.12 7.79
C HIS A 444 -5.12 -1.55 7.65
N ASN A 445 -4.85 -2.87 7.63
CA ASN A 445 -3.47 -3.33 7.54
C ASN A 445 -2.80 -2.97 6.20
N ALA A 446 -3.53 -2.96 5.08
CA ALA A 446 -2.97 -2.54 3.79
C ALA A 446 -2.60 -1.04 3.77
N VAL A 447 -3.39 -0.19 4.43
CA VAL A 447 -3.07 1.24 4.61
C VAL A 447 -1.82 1.40 5.47
N ARG A 448 -1.71 0.62 6.56
CA ARG A 448 -0.50 0.58 7.38
C ARG A 448 0.72 0.14 6.58
N MET A 449 0.57 -0.86 5.70
CA MET A 449 1.66 -1.34 4.84
C MET A 449 2.09 -0.30 3.81
N ALA A 450 1.16 0.46 3.23
CA ALA A 450 1.48 1.59 2.35
C ALA A 450 2.37 2.62 3.07
N ALA A 451 2.02 2.96 4.31
CA ALA A 451 2.76 3.90 5.15
C ALA A 451 4.15 3.38 5.54
N LEU A 452 4.24 2.10 5.93
CA LEU A 452 5.49 1.43 6.26
C LEU A 452 6.45 1.38 5.07
N MET A 453 5.93 1.04 3.89
CA MET A 453 6.70 0.94 2.64
C MET A 453 6.98 2.31 1.99
N LYS A 454 6.48 3.40 2.58
CA LYS A 454 6.63 4.77 2.07
C LYS A 454 6.10 4.96 0.64
N GLN A 455 4.98 4.31 0.33
CA GLN A 455 4.41 4.32 -1.01
C GLN A 455 3.40 5.45 -1.20
N ARG A 456 3.47 6.14 -2.34
CA ARG A 456 2.49 7.16 -2.75
C ARG A 456 1.19 6.48 -3.20
N VAL A 457 0.27 6.30 -2.26
CA VAL A 457 -1.08 5.74 -2.48
C VAL A 457 -2.12 6.71 -1.94
N LEU A 458 -3.15 7.02 -2.74
CA LEU A 458 -4.17 8.00 -2.41
C LEU A 458 -5.48 7.29 -2.04
N PHE A 459 -5.75 7.19 -0.74
CA PHE A 459 -6.96 6.57 -0.22
C PHE A 459 -8.08 7.62 -0.09
N VAL A 460 -9.15 7.45 -0.87
CA VAL A 460 -10.29 8.37 -0.92
C VAL A 460 -11.44 7.79 -0.10
N TYR A 461 -11.66 8.35 1.08
CA TYR A 461 -12.71 7.90 1.99
C TYR A 461 -13.83 8.92 2.07
N THR A 462 -15.05 8.54 1.70
CA THR A 462 -16.21 9.44 1.76
C THR A 462 -17.22 9.02 2.82
N HIS A 463 -18.27 9.82 3.04
CA HIS A 463 -19.28 9.58 4.08
C HIS A 463 -18.62 9.53 5.47
N ASP A 464 -17.95 10.63 5.80
CA ASP A 464 -16.97 10.71 6.88
C ASP A 464 -17.53 10.74 8.31
N SER A 465 -18.83 10.89 8.52
CA SER A 465 -19.40 11.15 9.85
C SER A 465 -20.87 10.75 9.93
N ILE A 466 -21.50 11.02 11.09
CA ILE A 466 -22.96 11.02 11.26
C ILE A 466 -23.70 11.90 10.23
N GLY A 467 -22.99 12.81 9.54
CA GLY A 467 -23.51 13.60 8.43
C GLY A 467 -24.00 12.77 7.23
N LEU A 468 -23.67 11.48 7.16
CA LEU A 468 -24.25 10.58 6.17
C LEU A 468 -25.73 10.27 6.42
N GLY A 469 -26.22 10.35 7.66
CA GLY A 469 -27.64 10.19 8.00
C GLY A 469 -28.10 8.74 8.09
N GLU A 470 -29.06 8.39 7.25
CA GLU A 470 -30.01 7.31 7.48
C GLU A 470 -29.44 5.88 7.43
N ASP A 471 -28.24 5.66 6.89
CA ASP A 471 -27.62 4.30 6.91
C ASP A 471 -27.23 3.86 8.34
N GLY A 472 -27.14 4.82 9.28
CA GLY A 472 -27.05 4.54 10.70
C GLY A 472 -25.66 4.10 11.20
N PRO A 473 -25.57 3.62 12.46
CA PRO A 473 -24.31 3.48 13.19
C PRO A 473 -23.32 2.49 12.57
N THR A 474 -23.77 1.56 11.74
CA THR A 474 -22.89 0.61 11.05
C THR A 474 -22.10 1.25 9.91
N HIS A 475 -22.50 2.44 9.45
CA HIS A 475 -21.86 3.16 8.35
C HIS A 475 -21.22 4.47 8.80
N GLN A 476 -21.65 5.01 9.93
CA GLN A 476 -21.26 6.34 10.43
C GLN A 476 -19.91 6.26 11.15
N PRO A 477 -18.85 6.82 10.57
CA PRO A 477 -17.54 6.83 11.20
C PRO A 477 -17.55 7.71 12.47
N VAL A 478 -16.85 7.23 13.50
CA VAL A 478 -16.63 7.94 14.76
C VAL A 478 -15.14 7.95 15.09
N GLU A 479 -14.50 6.80 15.17
CA GLU A 479 -13.10 6.64 15.59
C GLU A 479 -12.10 6.54 14.43
N GLN A 480 -12.58 6.32 13.20
CA GLN A 480 -11.74 5.94 12.05
C GLN A 480 -10.77 7.07 11.67
N THR A 481 -11.21 8.33 11.71
CA THR A 481 -10.30 9.47 11.44
C THR A 481 -9.18 9.54 12.47
N ALA A 482 -9.45 9.27 13.75
CA ALA A 482 -8.43 9.24 14.79
C ALA A 482 -7.47 8.05 14.58
N ALA A 483 -8.00 6.87 14.27
CA ALA A 483 -7.20 5.67 13.97
C ALA A 483 -6.21 5.93 12.81
N LEU A 484 -6.66 6.57 11.73
CA LEU A 484 -5.81 6.96 10.61
C LEU A 484 -4.70 7.94 11.05
N ARG A 485 -5.05 8.97 11.82
CA ARG A 485 -4.07 9.96 12.33
C ARG A 485 -2.98 9.34 13.20
N TYR A 486 -3.24 8.19 13.82
CA TYR A 486 -2.26 7.46 14.63
C TYR A 486 -1.33 6.54 13.82
N ILE A 487 -1.61 6.27 12.54
CA ILE A 487 -0.71 5.49 11.69
C ILE A 487 0.56 6.33 11.40
N PRO A 488 1.76 5.86 11.81
CA PRO A 488 2.99 6.55 11.49
C PRO A 488 3.18 6.68 9.98
N ASN A 489 3.66 7.83 9.51
CA ASN A 489 3.87 8.12 8.10
C ASN A 489 2.60 8.15 7.22
N LEU A 490 1.39 8.18 7.78
CA LEU A 490 0.16 8.48 7.06
C LEU A 490 -0.19 9.97 7.21
N GLU A 491 -0.59 10.63 6.11
CA GLU A 491 -1.16 11.97 6.17
C GLU A 491 -2.67 11.91 5.98
N THR A 492 -3.42 12.36 6.98
CA THR A 492 -4.88 12.34 6.97
C THR A 492 -5.43 13.75 6.78
N TRP A 493 -6.18 13.96 5.71
CA TRP A 493 -6.76 15.24 5.33
C TRP A 493 -8.28 15.20 5.45
N ARG A 494 -8.88 16.06 6.28
CA ARG A 494 -10.33 16.26 6.43
C ARG A 494 -10.70 17.71 6.06
N PRO A 495 -10.82 18.03 4.76
CA PRO A 495 -11.00 19.38 4.26
C PRO A 495 -12.40 19.96 4.54
N ALA A 496 -12.42 21.25 4.87
CA ALA A 496 -13.62 21.99 5.25
C ALA A 496 -14.48 22.50 4.08
N ASP A 497 -13.93 22.58 2.88
CA ASP A 497 -14.63 23.04 1.68
C ASP A 497 -13.93 22.56 0.39
N GLN A 498 -14.39 23.03 -0.77
CA GLN A 498 -13.81 22.63 -2.05
C GLN A 498 -12.35 23.09 -2.26
N VAL A 499 -11.93 24.19 -1.62
CA VAL A 499 -10.57 24.72 -1.74
C VAL A 499 -9.61 23.85 -0.96
N GLU A 500 -9.94 23.55 0.31
CA GLU A 500 -9.12 22.62 1.10
C GLU A 500 -9.10 21.21 0.47
N SER A 501 -10.20 20.80 -0.19
CA SER A 501 -10.26 19.51 -0.89
C SER A 501 -9.27 19.45 -2.06
N ALA A 502 -9.18 20.51 -2.86
CA ALA A 502 -8.21 20.60 -3.96
C ALA A 502 -6.76 20.61 -3.44
N ILE A 503 -6.49 21.37 -2.37
CA ILE A 503 -5.16 21.43 -1.75
C ILE A 503 -4.77 20.09 -1.14
N ALA A 504 -5.70 19.37 -0.51
CA ALA A 504 -5.46 18.02 0.01
C ALA A 504 -5.11 17.03 -1.11
N TRP A 505 -5.81 17.07 -2.25
CA TRP A 505 -5.46 16.27 -3.43
C TRP A 505 -4.09 16.65 -3.99
N LYS A 506 -3.77 17.94 -4.12
CA LYS A 506 -2.44 18.40 -4.57
C LYS A 506 -1.33 17.86 -3.67
N ALA A 507 -1.48 18.03 -2.35
CA ALA A 507 -0.52 17.55 -1.36
C ALA A 507 -0.34 16.03 -1.43
N ALA A 508 -1.44 15.28 -1.61
CA ALA A 508 -1.39 13.83 -1.73
C ALA A 508 -0.69 13.34 -3.02
N VAL A 509 -0.86 14.03 -4.14
CA VAL A 509 -0.15 13.73 -5.41
C VAL A 509 1.35 14.04 -5.29
N GLU A 510 1.70 15.12 -4.60
CA GLU A 510 3.09 15.57 -4.42
C GLU A 510 3.87 14.73 -3.40
N ARG A 511 3.17 14.01 -2.54
CA ARG A 511 3.78 13.21 -1.49
C ARG A 511 4.39 11.92 -2.03
N GLN A 512 5.70 11.90 -2.22
CA GLN A 512 6.42 10.73 -2.74
C GLN A 512 6.89 9.72 -1.68
N ASP A 513 6.79 10.07 -0.39
CA ASP A 513 7.37 9.30 0.72
C ASP A 513 6.33 8.63 1.64
N GLY A 514 5.08 8.57 1.21
CA GLY A 514 4.02 7.87 1.93
C GLY A 514 2.61 8.14 1.41
N PRO A 515 1.62 7.44 1.95
CA PRO A 515 0.24 7.49 1.48
C PRO A 515 -0.56 8.64 2.09
N SER A 516 -1.66 9.03 1.45
CA SER A 516 -2.58 10.02 2.01
C SER A 516 -3.98 9.45 2.13
N ALA A 517 -4.63 9.70 3.26
CA ALA A 517 -6.05 9.42 3.47
C ALA A 517 -6.84 10.73 3.34
N LEU A 518 -7.73 10.80 2.35
CA LEU A 518 -8.55 11.96 2.04
C LEU A 518 -9.98 11.71 2.51
N ILE A 519 -10.45 12.48 3.47
CA ILE A 519 -11.70 12.26 4.22
C ILE A 519 -12.77 13.26 3.78
N PHE A 520 -13.84 12.76 3.17
CA PHE A 520 -14.81 13.60 2.48
C PHE A 520 -16.26 13.38 2.93
N THR A 521 -17.02 14.47 2.96
CA THR A 521 -18.40 14.50 3.45
C THR A 521 -19.38 13.96 2.42
N ARG A 522 -20.56 13.52 2.90
CA ARG A 522 -21.72 13.23 2.03
C ARG A 522 -22.47 14.52 1.66
N GLN A 523 -22.63 15.39 2.66
CA GLN A 523 -23.40 16.63 2.70
C GLN A 523 -22.58 17.84 2.23
N ASN A 524 -23.29 18.89 1.78
CA ASN A 524 -22.68 20.13 1.30
C ASN A 524 -21.98 20.91 2.42
N LEU A 525 -20.91 21.61 2.05
CA LEU A 525 -20.11 22.45 2.94
C LEU A 525 -20.09 23.89 2.45
N GLN A 526 -20.17 24.86 3.37
CA GLN A 526 -19.98 26.27 3.02
C GLN A 526 -18.50 26.59 2.78
N GLN A 527 -18.18 27.17 1.62
CA GLN A 527 -16.83 27.66 1.35
C GLN A 527 -16.46 28.83 2.25
N GLN A 528 -15.24 28.79 2.79
CA GLN A 528 -14.71 29.83 3.66
C GLN A 528 -13.97 30.92 2.85
N ASN A 529 -14.04 32.15 3.34
CA ASN A 529 -13.25 33.25 2.80
C ASN A 529 -11.81 33.12 3.29
N ARG A 530 -10.84 33.33 2.39
CA ARG A 530 -9.41 33.28 2.70
C ARG A 530 -8.68 34.44 2.05
N THR A 531 -7.72 35.02 2.76
CA THR A 531 -6.66 35.83 2.16
C THR A 531 -5.69 34.95 1.37
N ALA A 532 -4.81 35.55 0.56
CA ALA A 532 -3.77 34.80 -0.14
C ALA A 532 -2.83 34.04 0.82
N GLU A 533 -2.53 34.62 1.99
CA GLU A 533 -1.72 33.97 3.01
C GLU A 533 -2.44 32.76 3.62
N GLN A 534 -3.72 32.90 3.97
CA GLN A 534 -4.52 31.79 4.49
C GLN A 534 -4.66 30.66 3.48
N LEU A 535 -4.86 31.00 2.20
CA LEU A 535 -4.92 30.03 1.11
C LEU A 535 -3.63 29.21 1.02
N ALA A 536 -2.47 29.86 1.07
CA ALA A 536 -1.17 29.18 1.08
C ALA A 536 -0.96 28.33 2.35
N ASN A 537 -1.46 28.81 3.49
CA ASN A 537 -1.31 28.13 4.77
C ASN A 537 -2.17 26.86 4.93
N VAL A 538 -3.18 26.62 4.08
CA VAL A 538 -3.93 25.34 4.10
C VAL A 538 -2.99 24.13 3.96
N ALA A 539 -1.97 24.25 3.09
CA ALA A 539 -0.99 23.19 2.87
C ALA A 539 -0.10 22.90 4.11
N ARG A 540 -0.14 23.77 5.12
CA ARG A 540 0.58 23.59 6.39
C ARG A 540 -0.22 22.79 7.42
N GLY A 541 -1.38 22.23 7.02
CA GLY A 541 -2.17 21.29 7.80
C GLY A 541 -3.06 21.91 8.88
N GLY A 542 -2.67 23.06 9.43
CA GLY A 542 -3.44 23.82 10.40
C GLY A 542 -3.11 25.30 10.37
N TYR A 543 -4.12 26.16 10.28
CA TYR A 543 -3.91 27.59 10.06
C TYR A 543 -5.04 28.44 10.66
N VAL A 544 -4.73 29.71 10.91
CA VAL A 544 -5.70 30.69 11.41
C VAL A 544 -6.64 31.13 10.28
N LEU A 545 -7.90 30.71 10.35
CA LEU A 545 -8.94 31.07 9.38
C LEU A 545 -9.64 32.38 9.76
N LYS A 546 -9.84 32.61 11.05
CA LYS A 546 -10.38 33.84 11.62
C LYS A 546 -9.60 34.20 12.86
N ASP A 547 -9.35 35.48 13.08
CA ASP A 547 -8.55 35.95 14.21
C ASP A 547 -9.14 37.17 14.89
N SER A 548 -8.67 37.42 16.11
CA SER A 548 -9.01 38.58 16.92
C SER A 548 -7.86 39.60 16.98
N ALA A 549 -8.16 40.83 17.41
CA ALA A 549 -7.11 41.81 17.66
C ALA A 549 -6.34 41.52 18.97
N GLY A 550 -5.05 41.21 18.86
CA GLY A 550 -4.19 40.85 19.98
C GLY A 550 -4.35 39.38 20.38
N THR A 551 -4.02 39.05 21.64
CA THR A 551 -4.15 37.68 22.15
C THR A 551 -5.63 37.27 22.24
N PRO A 552 -6.02 36.11 21.68
CA PRO A 552 -7.40 35.62 21.77
C PRO A 552 -7.72 35.15 23.20
N ASP A 553 -8.96 35.39 23.63
CA ASP A 553 -9.53 34.83 24.86
C ASP A 553 -9.85 33.34 24.70
N LEU A 554 -10.10 32.90 23.46
CA LEU A 554 -10.52 31.55 23.11
C LEU A 554 -10.04 31.17 21.71
N ILE A 555 -9.60 29.92 21.55
CA ILE A 555 -9.33 29.34 20.23
C ILE A 555 -10.32 28.20 19.96
N LEU A 556 -11.07 28.31 18.87
CA LEU A 556 -11.87 27.22 18.31
C LEU A 556 -11.02 26.47 17.28
N ILE A 557 -10.90 25.16 17.40
CA ILE A 557 -10.16 24.29 16.48
C ILE A 557 -11.17 23.37 15.82
N ALA A 558 -11.26 23.37 14.50
CA ALA A 558 -12.23 22.55 13.78
C ALA A 558 -11.65 21.96 12.51
N THR A 559 -12.29 20.91 12.00
CA THR A 559 -11.94 20.23 10.74
C THR A 559 -13.21 19.96 9.95
N GLY A 560 -13.07 19.72 8.63
CA GLY A 560 -14.17 19.26 7.80
C GLY A 560 -15.45 20.09 7.93
N SER A 561 -16.58 19.40 8.06
CA SER A 561 -17.91 20.01 8.19
C SER A 561 -18.09 20.93 9.39
N GLU A 562 -17.27 20.77 10.44
CA GLU A 562 -17.44 21.51 11.68
C GLU A 562 -16.78 22.90 11.65
N VAL A 563 -16.00 23.23 10.61
CA VAL A 563 -15.43 24.58 10.46
C VAL A 563 -16.52 25.64 10.29
N GLU A 564 -17.59 25.34 9.53
CA GLU A 564 -18.75 26.25 9.40
C GLU A 564 -19.41 26.49 10.77
N LEU A 565 -19.54 25.43 11.57
CA LEU A 565 -20.10 25.50 12.92
C LEU A 565 -19.22 26.36 13.84
N ALA A 566 -17.90 26.20 13.79
CA ALA A 566 -16.95 26.99 14.55
C ALA A 566 -17.00 28.48 14.18
N MET A 567 -17.12 28.81 12.90
CA MET A 567 -17.24 30.18 12.41
C MET A 567 -18.51 30.86 12.93
N LYS A 568 -19.65 30.17 12.87
CA LYS A 568 -20.92 30.66 13.43
C LYS A 568 -20.87 30.86 14.95
N ALA A 569 -20.23 29.94 15.69
CA ALA A 569 -20.04 30.10 17.13
C ALA A 569 -19.13 31.29 17.47
N ALA A 570 -18.08 31.52 16.68
CA ALA A 570 -17.20 32.68 16.85
C ALA A 570 -17.96 34.00 16.67
N GLU A 571 -18.85 34.12 15.69
CA GLU A 571 -19.68 35.31 15.49
C GLU A 571 -20.54 35.65 16.72
N VAL A 572 -21.16 34.63 17.34
CA VAL A 572 -21.96 34.82 18.57
C VAL A 572 -21.09 35.29 19.73
N LEU A 573 -19.94 34.66 19.96
CA LEU A 573 -19.02 35.01 21.04
C LEU A 573 -18.39 36.41 20.85
N GLU A 574 -18.10 36.80 19.62
CA GLU A 574 -17.60 38.14 19.30
C GLU A 574 -18.66 39.22 19.49
N ALA A 575 -19.92 38.93 19.17
CA ALA A 575 -21.03 39.84 19.46
C ALA A 575 -21.19 40.08 20.98
N GLU A 576 -20.71 39.16 21.81
CA GLU A 576 -20.62 39.29 23.27
C GLU A 576 -19.28 39.91 23.75
N GLY A 577 -18.44 40.39 22.83
CA GLY A 577 -17.19 41.10 23.13
C GLY A 577 -16.00 40.19 23.43
N LYS A 578 -16.06 38.90 23.11
CA LYS A 578 -14.92 37.97 23.28
C LYS A 578 -13.97 38.03 22.09
N LYS A 579 -12.66 37.91 22.36
CA LYS A 579 -11.63 37.77 21.34
C LYS A 579 -11.50 36.31 20.93
N VAL A 580 -12.07 35.95 19.78
CA VAL A 580 -12.09 34.55 19.32
C VAL A 580 -11.19 34.36 18.12
N ARG A 581 -10.41 33.28 18.15
CA ARG A 581 -9.68 32.77 16.98
C ARG A 581 -10.32 31.47 16.52
N VAL A 582 -10.41 31.27 15.20
CA VAL A 582 -10.81 29.99 14.59
C VAL A 582 -9.64 29.43 13.79
N VAL A 583 -9.25 28.20 14.11
CA VAL A 583 -8.22 27.43 13.42
C VAL A 583 -8.90 26.33 12.62
N SER A 584 -8.69 26.33 11.30
CA SER A 584 -8.99 25.16 10.46
C SER A 584 -7.79 24.23 10.51
N MET A 585 -8.01 22.96 10.83
CA MET A 585 -6.97 21.93 10.99
C MET A 585 -7.20 20.75 10.04
N PRO A 586 -7.18 20.95 8.71
CA PRO A 586 -7.48 19.87 7.76
C PRO A 586 -6.54 18.67 7.89
N SER A 587 -5.29 18.84 8.33
CA SER A 587 -4.36 17.72 8.55
C SER A 587 -3.47 17.95 9.76
N THR A 588 -3.77 17.22 10.83
CA THR A 588 -3.00 17.25 12.09
C THR A 588 -1.58 16.74 11.90
N ASN A 589 -1.39 15.67 11.12
CA ASN A 589 -0.07 15.08 10.88
C ASN A 589 0.84 16.05 10.12
N VAL A 590 0.30 16.86 9.21
CA VAL A 590 1.05 17.89 8.48
C VAL A 590 1.33 19.11 9.36
N PHE A 591 0.36 19.52 10.19
CA PHE A 591 0.55 20.59 11.16
C PHE A 591 1.64 20.27 12.18
N ASP A 592 1.68 19.05 12.69
CA ASP A 592 2.68 18.62 13.67
C ASP A 592 4.11 18.62 13.12
N LYS A 593 4.27 18.42 11.80
CA LYS A 593 5.56 18.48 11.09
C LYS A 593 6.06 19.92 10.91
N GLN A 594 5.22 20.93 11.11
CA GLN A 594 5.64 22.32 10.98
C GLN A 594 6.61 22.70 12.11
N ASP A 595 7.47 23.69 11.84
CA ASP A 595 8.37 24.23 12.83
C ASP A 595 7.61 24.76 14.08
N GLU A 596 8.32 24.81 15.21
CA GLU A 596 7.72 25.23 16.48
C GLU A 596 7.17 26.66 16.43
N ALA A 597 7.82 27.56 15.70
CA ALA A 597 7.40 28.96 15.60
C ALA A 597 6.04 29.08 14.89
N TYR A 598 5.82 28.31 13.82
CA TYR A 598 4.53 28.28 13.14
C TYR A 598 3.45 27.67 14.01
N ARG A 599 3.72 26.52 14.65
CA ARG A 599 2.75 25.89 15.56
C ARG A 599 2.36 26.81 16.71
N GLU A 600 3.32 27.53 17.28
CA GLU A 600 3.07 28.56 18.30
C GLU A 600 2.26 29.74 17.74
N SER A 601 2.52 30.15 16.50
CA SER A 601 1.76 31.25 15.86
C SER A 601 0.27 30.91 15.66
N VAL A 602 -0.06 29.62 15.45
CA VAL A 602 -1.43 29.14 15.24
C VAL A 602 -2.11 28.79 16.57
N LEU A 603 -1.44 28.03 17.43
CA LEU A 603 -1.91 27.59 18.75
C LEU A 603 -0.98 28.07 19.89
N PRO A 604 -0.97 29.38 20.22
CA PRO A 604 -0.09 29.93 21.25
C PRO A 604 -0.23 29.21 22.58
N ARG A 605 0.89 28.78 23.18
CA ARG A 605 0.92 28.07 24.47
C ARG A 605 0.27 28.88 25.60
N ALA A 606 0.33 30.21 25.51
CA ALA A 606 -0.28 31.12 26.48
C ALA A 606 -1.82 31.07 26.48
N VAL A 607 -2.45 30.56 25.42
CA VAL A 607 -3.92 30.48 25.31
C VAL A 607 -4.35 29.02 25.51
N THR A 608 -4.66 28.67 26.76
CA THR A 608 -5.10 27.32 27.16
C THR A 608 -6.59 27.08 26.96
N LYS A 609 -7.38 28.15 26.87
CA LYS A 609 -8.82 28.11 26.58
C LYS A 609 -9.04 27.75 25.12
N ARG A 610 -9.23 26.46 24.87
CA ARG A 610 -9.37 25.89 23.53
C ARG A 610 -10.61 24.99 23.46
N VAL A 611 -11.35 25.07 22.36
CA VAL A 611 -12.46 24.17 22.07
C VAL A 611 -12.21 23.47 20.74
N ALA A 612 -12.11 22.15 20.76
CA ALA A 612 -12.07 21.35 19.54
C ALA A 612 -13.50 20.96 19.11
N ILE A 613 -13.78 20.99 17.81
CA ILE A 613 -15.10 20.71 17.24
C ILE A 613 -14.91 19.78 16.03
N GLU A 614 -15.32 18.52 16.18
CA GLU A 614 -15.21 17.51 15.12
C GLU A 614 -16.25 16.41 15.32
N ALA A 615 -16.99 16.04 14.28
CA ALA A 615 -17.97 14.95 14.32
C ALA A 615 -17.32 13.56 14.27
N GLN A 616 -16.32 13.35 15.13
CA GLN A 616 -15.52 12.13 15.34
C GLN A 616 -15.22 11.97 16.84
N LEU A 617 -14.53 10.90 17.22
CA LEU A 617 -14.19 10.56 18.60
C LEU A 617 -13.44 11.69 19.32
N SER A 618 -13.95 12.08 20.48
CA SER A 618 -13.46 13.25 21.23
C SER A 618 -12.01 13.11 21.70
N ASP A 619 -11.61 11.94 22.20
CA ASP A 619 -10.35 11.73 22.94
C ASP A 619 -9.08 12.13 22.16
N PHE A 620 -9.11 12.03 20.83
CA PHE A 620 -8.00 12.46 19.98
C PHE A 620 -7.60 13.93 20.23
N TRP A 621 -8.59 14.79 20.52
CA TRP A 621 -8.41 16.23 20.57
C TRP A 621 -7.71 16.75 21.83
N TYR A 622 -7.59 15.95 22.88
CA TYR A 622 -6.83 16.32 24.08
C TYR A 622 -5.39 16.76 23.77
N LYS A 623 -4.80 16.22 22.69
CA LYS A 623 -3.49 16.64 22.18
C LYS A 623 -3.39 18.14 21.91
N TYR A 624 -4.45 18.77 21.42
CA TYR A 624 -4.45 20.18 21.01
C TYR A 624 -5.14 21.11 22.01
N VAL A 625 -6.11 20.61 22.77
CA VAL A 625 -6.87 21.43 23.74
C VAL A 625 -6.34 21.33 25.18
N GLY A 626 -5.54 20.31 25.50
CA GLY A 626 -5.06 20.06 26.86
C GLY A 626 -6.20 19.74 27.85
N PHE A 627 -5.88 19.74 29.15
CA PHE A 627 -6.86 19.42 30.20
C PHE A 627 -7.79 20.58 30.57
N GLU A 628 -7.44 21.81 30.21
CA GLU A 628 -8.26 23.01 30.49
C GLU A 628 -9.32 23.26 29.40
N GLY A 629 -9.13 22.70 28.20
CA GLY A 629 -10.03 22.92 27.08
C GLY A 629 -11.36 22.15 27.15
N ARG A 630 -12.16 22.29 26.08
CA ARG A 630 -13.39 21.52 25.85
C ARG A 630 -13.36 20.88 24.47
N ILE A 631 -14.16 19.83 24.30
CA ILE A 631 -14.28 19.10 23.05
C ILE A 631 -15.77 18.93 22.76
N VAL A 632 -16.19 19.34 21.57
CA VAL A 632 -17.49 19.04 20.98
C VAL A 632 -17.23 17.95 19.93
N GLY A 633 -17.38 16.70 20.37
CA GLY A 633 -17.15 15.53 19.55
C GLY A 633 -18.04 14.36 19.96
N MET A 634 -17.90 13.25 19.25
CA MET A 634 -18.63 12.01 19.49
C MET A 634 -18.00 11.23 20.66
N ASN A 635 -18.83 10.52 21.43
CA ASN A 635 -18.43 9.63 22.54
C ASN A 635 -19.25 8.32 22.56
N SER A 636 -19.95 8.04 21.47
CA SER A 636 -20.78 6.86 21.25
C SER A 636 -20.80 6.58 19.74
N PHE A 637 -21.33 5.42 19.35
CA PHE A 637 -21.80 5.24 17.98
C PHE A 637 -22.92 6.23 17.64
N GLY A 638 -23.20 6.37 16.35
CA GLY A 638 -24.29 7.21 15.88
C GLY A 638 -25.66 6.52 15.93
N GLU A 639 -26.62 7.04 15.16
CA GLU A 639 -28.01 6.58 15.12
C GLU A 639 -28.54 6.67 13.69
N SER A 640 -29.58 5.88 13.36
CA SER A 640 -30.25 5.95 12.06
C SER A 640 -31.31 7.05 12.05
N ALA A 641 -30.97 8.24 11.57
CA ALA A 641 -31.91 9.36 11.38
C ALA A 641 -31.39 10.35 10.32
N PRO A 642 -32.21 11.32 9.86
CA PRO A 642 -31.73 12.40 8.99
C PRO A 642 -30.55 13.16 9.62
N ALA A 643 -29.53 13.48 8.82
CA ALA A 643 -28.27 14.06 9.31
C ALA A 643 -28.45 15.30 10.19
N GLY A 644 -29.40 16.19 9.87
CA GLY A 644 -29.67 17.39 10.67
C GLY A 644 -30.21 17.07 12.08
N GLU A 645 -30.98 15.99 12.22
CA GLU A 645 -31.45 15.52 13.54
C GLU A 645 -30.30 14.90 14.33
N LEU A 646 -29.42 14.14 13.67
CA LEU A 646 -28.23 13.55 14.29
C LEU A 646 -27.26 14.63 14.81
N PHE A 647 -26.93 15.62 13.98
CA PHE A 647 -26.07 16.73 14.43
C PHE A 647 -26.66 17.44 15.64
N LYS A 648 -27.98 17.65 15.68
CA LYS A 648 -28.66 18.23 16.85
C LYS A 648 -28.59 17.31 18.07
N LEU A 649 -28.88 16.02 17.91
CA LEU A 649 -28.87 15.02 18.97
C LEU A 649 -27.49 14.93 19.64
N PHE A 650 -26.43 14.89 18.84
CA PHE A 650 -25.05 14.77 19.32
C PHE A 650 -24.39 16.12 19.67
N GLY A 651 -25.14 17.22 19.65
CA GLY A 651 -24.67 18.52 20.14
C GLY A 651 -23.79 19.31 19.18
N PHE A 652 -23.81 19.01 17.88
CA PHE A 652 -23.19 19.84 16.84
C PHE A 652 -24.10 20.99 16.44
N THR A 653 -24.39 21.86 17.41
CA THR A 653 -25.17 23.09 17.21
C THR A 653 -24.40 24.29 17.72
N VAL A 654 -24.69 25.47 17.16
CA VAL A 654 -24.01 26.73 17.54
C VAL A 654 -24.18 26.98 19.03
N GLU A 655 -25.39 26.73 19.56
CA GLU A 655 -25.73 26.92 20.96
C GLU A 655 -24.87 26.06 21.88
N ASN A 656 -24.67 24.79 21.55
CA ASN A 656 -23.85 23.89 22.36
C ASN A 656 -22.36 24.27 22.31
N VAL A 657 -21.84 24.63 21.13
CA VAL A 657 -20.44 25.09 20.99
C VAL A 657 -20.22 26.36 21.82
N VAL A 658 -21.11 27.35 21.74
CA VAL A 658 -21.05 28.58 22.53
C VAL A 658 -21.16 28.27 24.02
N ALA A 659 -22.04 27.36 24.43
CA ALA A 659 -22.15 26.95 25.83
C ALA A 659 -20.85 26.32 26.35
N LYS A 660 -20.24 25.41 25.59
CA LYS A 660 -18.96 24.78 25.94
C LYS A 660 -17.81 25.77 26.00
N ALA A 661 -17.77 26.73 25.07
CA ALA A 661 -16.81 27.84 25.12
C ALA A 661 -16.97 28.67 26.40
N LYS A 662 -18.20 28.97 26.81
CA LYS A 662 -18.49 29.77 28.03
C LYS A 662 -18.12 29.05 29.33
N GLU A 663 -18.07 27.73 29.36
CA GLU A 663 -17.63 26.97 30.55
C GLU A 663 -16.17 27.25 30.95
N ILE A 664 -15.34 27.71 30.00
CA ILE A 664 -13.90 27.91 30.20
C ILE A 664 -13.46 29.38 30.03
N LEU A 665 -14.39 30.29 29.72
CA LEU A 665 -14.11 31.70 29.42
C LEU A 665 -14.06 32.60 30.64
#